data_AF-A0A8C2WVQ1-F1
#
_entry.id   AF-A0A8C2WVQ1-F1
#
_cell.length_a   1.000
_cell.length_b   1.000
_cell.length_c   1.000
_cell.angle_alpha   90.00
_cell.angle_beta   90.00
_cell.angle_gamma   90.00
#
_symmetry.space_group_name_H-M   'P 1'
#
loop_
_entity.id
_entity.type
_entity.pdbx_description
1 polymer ?
#
loop_
_entity_poly.entity_id
_entity_poly.type
_entity_poly.pdbx_seq_one_letter_code
_entity_poly.pdbx_strand_id
1 'polypeptide(L)'
;MSKRGAGGRGKGERPDAMATLQAANEELRAKLTEIQIELQHEKNKVSRLEREKSQELKAEHHRATVTVTELKTKLHEEKHKELTVTRETLLRQHEMELMRVIKIKDGEIQRLNGLVLMLRDGSTDKVRSALLAEVEEARRSWELERCRLQQEVQEQRGAKKNAEEALTSAQQACQVRAAELRSAHHQHQEELNRTKRDCEREIRRLSQEDRDTRRFQLKIAELSAVVRKLEDRNALMSEERNELLTRLRETESQFNPLLDKNKRLSRKNEELALTLRRLDNKLRFVTQENMEMVTMVTTIRRPSSLNDLDRSRATSYHGYSQDEREMEFLRLQVLEQKHIIDDVSKERDMLLRYRRQESVGRKRTFKVIETFYGYDEEVSVDSDGSSLSFHTDRTPETEPDEVCVREEAEFRYCQLTQEYQALQRAYALLTETSGVHYDAEKEIKVSQSKAPTGRLFYSDVKWVEEKQALYQRNQQLVEKIKQMEGEELQLEDEIQDVRDQNELLEFRILELEERERRSPAINFQQLHFPEGLSPLQIYCEAEGVSDIAICELMKKLDILGDNANLSNEEQVVVIQARTVLTLAEKWLESIEGTKSALQQKMLDIESEKDLFSKQKGYLDEELDYRKQSMDQAHKRILELEAMLFEALQQEEFRMEGLKMEQGRLSETLTEDEKDGLRKAMDQWKRSVMCELRERDTQILRERMELLQLVQQVCF
;
A
#
# COMPACT_ATOMS: atom_id res chain seq x y z
N MET A 1 40.82 -70.56 -32.37
CA MET A 1 40.28 -71.19 -31.12
C MET A 1 40.57 -70.21 -30.00
N SER A 2 39.71 -69.79 -29.08
CA SER A 2 38.51 -70.41 -28.51
C SER A 2 37.42 -69.37 -28.24
N LYS A 3 36.20 -69.89 -28.08
CA LYS A 3 34.88 -69.25 -28.06
C LYS A 3 34.44 -68.85 -26.63
N ARG A 4 33.61 -67.79 -26.62
CA ARG A 4 32.35 -67.58 -25.85
C ARG A 4 32.38 -67.36 -24.33
N GLY A 5 31.60 -66.34 -23.94
CA GLY A 5 30.84 -66.31 -22.70
C GLY A 5 30.10 -64.97 -22.54
N ALA A 6 28.80 -64.94 -22.80
CA ALA A 6 27.94 -63.76 -22.79
C ALA A 6 27.12 -63.62 -21.47
N GLY A 7 26.71 -62.39 -21.16
CA GLY A 7 25.61 -62.06 -20.23
C GLY A 7 25.89 -60.76 -19.47
N GLY A 8 25.05 -59.73 -19.43
CA GLY A 8 23.74 -59.50 -20.01
C GLY A 8 23.20 -58.10 -19.66
N ARG A 9 22.15 -57.69 -20.38
CA ARG A 9 21.05 -56.77 -20.02
C ARG A 9 21.36 -55.29 -19.67
N GLY A 10 21.03 -54.42 -20.64
CA GLY A 10 19.94 -53.43 -20.49
C GLY A 10 20.28 -52.02 -19.98
N LYS A 11 20.25 -51.03 -20.89
CA LYS A 11 19.85 -49.60 -20.77
C LYS A 11 20.53 -48.87 -21.95
N GLY A 12 19.86 -48.45 -23.03
CA GLY A 12 18.63 -47.66 -23.08
C GLY A 12 19.01 -46.18 -23.07
N GLU A 13 19.21 -45.60 -24.26
CA GLU A 13 19.16 -44.16 -24.61
C GLU A 13 19.28 -43.16 -23.45
N ARG A 14 20.51 -42.77 -23.07
CA ARG A 14 20.76 -41.65 -22.12
C ARG A 14 21.94 -40.70 -22.41
N PRO A 15 22.93 -40.99 -23.28
CA PRO A 15 24.04 -40.04 -23.45
C PRO A 15 23.63 -38.77 -24.22
N ASP A 16 22.77 -38.88 -25.25
CA ASP A 16 22.34 -37.72 -26.05
C ASP A 16 21.41 -36.76 -25.28
N ALA A 17 20.51 -37.28 -24.45
CA ALA A 17 19.62 -36.43 -23.65
C ALA A 17 20.39 -35.62 -22.59
N MET A 18 21.43 -36.21 -21.99
CA MET A 18 22.27 -35.54 -21.00
C MET A 18 23.17 -34.48 -21.65
N ALA A 19 23.76 -34.77 -22.81
CA ALA A 19 24.52 -33.80 -23.59
C ALA A 19 23.64 -32.62 -24.07
N THR A 20 22.40 -32.90 -24.49
CA THR A 20 21.44 -31.86 -24.91
C THR A 20 21.03 -30.96 -23.75
N LEU A 21 20.79 -31.52 -22.56
CA LEU A 21 20.51 -30.74 -21.35
C LEU A 21 21.70 -29.90 -20.90
N GLN A 22 22.92 -30.41 -21.10
CA GLN A 22 24.15 -29.69 -20.75
C GLN A 22 24.38 -28.51 -21.70
N ALA A 23 24.18 -28.70 -23.01
CA ALA A 23 24.20 -27.63 -24.00
C ALA A 23 23.13 -26.56 -23.75
N ALA A 24 21.89 -26.97 -23.40
CA ALA A 24 20.83 -26.04 -23.04
C ALA A 24 21.16 -25.23 -21.76
N ASN A 25 21.82 -25.86 -20.78
CA ASN A 25 22.28 -25.16 -19.58
C ASN A 25 23.41 -24.16 -19.88
N GLU A 26 24.34 -24.51 -20.77
CA GLU A 26 25.40 -23.60 -21.22
C GLU A 26 24.82 -22.42 -22.01
N GLU A 27 23.81 -22.66 -22.85
CA GLU A 27 23.08 -21.61 -23.57
C GLU A 27 22.31 -20.67 -22.63
N LEU A 28 21.66 -21.23 -21.60
CA LEU A 28 20.97 -20.42 -20.57
C LEU A 28 21.96 -19.58 -19.75
N ARG A 29 23.14 -20.12 -19.42
CA ARG A 29 24.20 -19.36 -18.75
C ARG A 29 24.76 -18.24 -19.64
N ALA A 30 24.94 -18.50 -20.93
CA ALA A 30 25.35 -17.49 -21.90
C ALA A 30 24.32 -16.36 -21.99
N LYS A 31 23.02 -16.70 -22.13
CA LYS A 31 21.91 -15.73 -22.13
C LYS A 31 21.82 -14.92 -20.84
N LEU A 32 21.99 -15.57 -19.68
CA LEU A 32 22.00 -14.87 -18.39
C LEU A 32 23.15 -13.86 -18.30
N THR A 33 24.33 -14.22 -18.82
CA THR A 33 25.50 -13.34 -18.87
C THR A 33 25.27 -12.14 -19.79
N GLU A 34 24.66 -12.38 -20.96
CA GLU A 34 24.30 -11.34 -21.93
C GLU A 34 23.29 -10.35 -21.33
N ILE A 35 22.23 -10.85 -20.69
CA ILE A 35 21.23 -10.04 -19.98
C ILE A 35 21.88 -9.24 -18.84
N GLN A 36 22.84 -9.81 -18.11
CA GLN A 36 23.58 -9.10 -17.06
C GLN A 36 24.44 -7.96 -17.61
N ILE A 37 25.05 -8.17 -18.78
CA ILE A 37 25.84 -7.13 -19.48
C ILE A 37 24.91 -6.01 -19.97
N GLU A 38 23.78 -6.35 -20.59
CA GLU A 38 22.78 -5.39 -21.07
C GLU A 38 22.19 -4.58 -19.92
N LEU A 39 21.84 -5.22 -18.81
CA LEU A 39 21.36 -4.54 -17.60
C LEU A 39 22.41 -3.57 -17.05
N GLN A 40 23.68 -3.97 -17.02
CA GLN A 40 24.76 -3.09 -16.58
C GLN A 40 24.98 -1.93 -17.55
N HIS A 41 24.82 -2.15 -18.84
CA HIS A 41 24.87 -1.09 -19.86
C HIS A 41 23.73 -0.08 -19.68
N GLU A 42 22.51 -0.55 -19.50
CA GLU A 42 21.33 0.32 -19.28
C GLU A 42 21.43 1.08 -17.95
N LYS A 43 21.91 0.46 -16.86
CA LYS A 43 22.21 1.19 -15.60
C LYS A 43 23.18 2.35 -15.81
N ASN A 44 24.24 2.12 -16.58
CA ASN A 44 25.23 3.16 -16.90
C ASN A 44 24.67 4.27 -17.80
N LYS A 45 23.67 3.96 -18.62
CA LYS A 45 22.98 4.91 -19.50
C LYS A 45 21.98 5.76 -18.71
N VAL A 46 21.15 5.14 -17.86
CA VAL A 46 20.25 5.84 -16.92
C VAL A 46 21.05 6.79 -16.03
N SER A 47 22.13 6.32 -15.42
CA SER A 47 22.99 7.17 -14.58
C SER A 47 23.60 8.36 -15.35
N ARG A 48 23.87 8.22 -16.66
CA ARG A 48 24.33 9.34 -17.49
C ARG A 48 23.20 10.33 -17.77
N LEU A 49 22.03 9.84 -18.15
CA LEU A 49 20.85 10.68 -18.40
C LEU A 49 20.41 11.45 -17.15
N GLU A 50 20.48 10.85 -15.96
CA GLU A 50 20.19 11.54 -14.69
C GLU A 50 21.15 12.69 -14.42
N ARG A 51 22.44 12.52 -14.73
CA ARG A 51 23.45 13.60 -14.60
C ARG A 51 23.20 14.69 -15.63
N GLU A 52 22.89 14.34 -16.87
CA GLU A 52 22.57 15.30 -17.93
C GLU A 52 21.30 16.10 -17.58
N LYS A 53 20.22 15.44 -17.17
CA LYS A 53 18.96 16.08 -16.74
C LYS A 53 19.17 16.99 -15.53
N SER A 54 19.99 16.59 -14.57
CA SER A 54 20.35 17.42 -13.41
C SER A 54 21.17 18.65 -13.81
N GLN A 55 22.05 18.55 -14.81
CA GLN A 55 22.80 19.68 -15.35
C GLN A 55 21.91 20.62 -16.16
N GLU A 56 20.97 20.09 -16.95
CA GLU A 56 19.98 20.87 -17.70
C GLU A 56 19.08 21.68 -16.76
N LEU A 57 18.59 21.07 -15.68
CA LEU A 57 17.78 21.75 -14.66
C LEU A 57 18.57 22.91 -14.01
N LYS A 58 19.84 22.69 -13.67
CA LYS A 58 20.72 23.73 -13.12
C LYS A 58 20.96 24.86 -14.12
N ALA A 59 21.18 24.53 -15.39
CA ALA A 59 21.37 25.51 -16.45
C ALA A 59 20.09 26.32 -16.71
N GLU A 60 18.92 25.67 -16.68
CA GLU A 60 17.63 26.33 -16.82
C GLU A 60 17.34 27.27 -15.64
N HIS A 61 17.62 26.83 -14.42
CA HIS A 61 17.47 27.68 -13.23
C HIS A 61 18.39 28.90 -13.30
N HIS A 62 19.65 28.73 -13.73
CA HIS A 62 20.57 29.85 -13.93
C HIS A 62 20.07 30.82 -15.01
N ARG A 63 19.55 30.31 -16.14
CA ARG A 63 18.93 31.14 -17.19
C ARG A 63 17.74 31.93 -16.66
N ALA A 64 16.85 31.29 -15.91
CA ALA A 64 15.70 31.94 -15.29
C ALA A 64 16.15 33.08 -14.35
N THR A 65 17.13 32.82 -13.48
CA THR A 65 17.68 33.83 -12.57
C THR A 65 18.27 35.02 -13.33
N VAL A 66 19.06 34.78 -14.39
CA VAL A 66 19.61 35.85 -15.23
C VAL A 66 18.50 36.68 -15.86
N THR A 67 17.49 36.05 -16.47
CA THR A 67 16.35 36.80 -17.08
C THR A 67 15.59 37.64 -16.07
N VAL A 68 15.39 37.15 -14.84
CA VAL A 68 14.74 37.91 -13.76
C VAL A 68 15.60 39.12 -13.36
N THR A 69 16.92 38.95 -13.25
CA THR A 69 17.82 40.08 -12.95
C THR A 69 17.87 41.12 -14.07
N GLU A 70 17.83 40.70 -15.33
CA GLU A 70 17.76 41.59 -16.49
C GLU A 70 16.43 42.36 -16.55
N LEU A 71 15.31 41.71 -16.24
CA LEU A 71 14.01 42.38 -16.18
C LEU A 71 13.93 43.38 -15.02
N LYS A 72 14.51 43.04 -13.85
CA LYS A 72 14.59 43.96 -12.71
C LYS A 72 15.42 45.21 -13.04
N THR A 73 16.56 45.04 -13.70
CA THR A 73 17.43 46.16 -14.09
C THR A 73 16.77 47.03 -15.17
N LYS A 74 16.14 46.44 -16.19
CA LYS A 74 15.36 47.18 -17.20
C LYS A 74 14.22 47.99 -16.59
N LEU A 75 13.44 47.38 -15.68
CA LEU A 75 12.36 48.07 -14.98
C LEU A 75 12.88 49.26 -14.16
N HIS A 76 14.04 49.10 -13.51
CA HIS A 76 14.67 50.19 -12.77
C HIS A 76 15.13 51.32 -13.70
N GLU A 77 15.73 50.99 -14.84
CA GLU A 77 16.11 51.99 -15.86
C GLU A 77 14.91 52.73 -16.44
N GLU A 78 13.81 52.03 -16.75
CA GLU A 78 12.58 52.65 -17.27
C GLU A 78 11.97 53.60 -16.24
N LYS A 79 11.84 53.19 -14.98
CA LYS A 79 11.39 54.07 -13.89
C LYS A 79 12.27 55.31 -13.77
N HIS A 80 13.59 55.16 -13.89
CA HIS A 80 14.49 56.31 -13.83
C HIS A 80 14.33 57.26 -15.02
N LYS A 81 14.12 56.71 -16.22
CA LYS A 81 13.84 57.50 -17.44
C LYS A 81 12.54 58.27 -17.30
N GLU A 82 11.46 57.63 -16.84
CA GLU A 82 10.17 58.30 -16.59
C GLU A 82 10.28 59.41 -15.55
N LEU A 83 10.99 59.17 -14.45
CA LEU A 83 11.26 60.19 -13.43
C LEU A 83 12.06 61.37 -14.00
N THR A 84 13.00 61.12 -14.89
CA THR A 84 13.80 62.18 -15.54
C THR A 84 12.93 62.99 -16.49
N VAL A 85 12.13 62.34 -17.33
CA VAL A 85 11.22 62.99 -18.28
C VAL A 85 10.17 63.84 -17.54
N THR A 86 9.57 63.32 -16.48
CA THR A 86 8.59 64.08 -15.67
C THR A 86 9.24 65.29 -14.99
N ARG A 87 10.45 65.12 -14.43
CA ARG A 87 11.22 66.24 -13.86
C ARG A 87 11.54 67.33 -14.88
N GLU A 88 12.03 66.96 -16.07
CA GLU A 88 12.31 67.93 -17.13
C GLU A 88 11.05 68.64 -17.62
N THR A 89 9.93 67.92 -17.73
CA THR A 89 8.65 68.50 -18.16
C THR A 89 8.17 69.54 -17.16
N LEU A 90 8.27 69.25 -15.85
CA LEU A 90 7.95 70.21 -14.80
C LEU A 90 8.89 71.42 -14.80
N LEU A 91 10.19 71.22 -15.04
CA LEU A 91 11.14 72.33 -15.16
C LEU A 91 10.82 73.23 -16.35
N ARG A 92 10.53 72.66 -17.53
CA ARG A 92 10.12 73.44 -18.71
C ARG A 92 8.80 74.19 -18.46
N GLN A 93 7.84 73.56 -17.78
CA GLN A 93 6.60 74.22 -17.39
C GLN A 93 6.87 75.42 -16.46
N HIS A 94 7.76 75.24 -15.48
CA HIS A 94 8.16 76.31 -14.57
C HIS A 94 8.86 77.46 -15.30
N GLU A 95 9.79 77.17 -16.21
CA GLU A 95 10.48 78.18 -17.03
C GLU A 95 9.52 78.95 -17.95
N MET A 96 8.57 78.25 -18.59
CA MET A 96 7.53 78.89 -19.40
C MET A 96 6.65 79.82 -18.57
N GLU A 97 6.29 79.42 -17.36
CA GLU A 97 5.52 80.27 -16.44
C GLU A 97 6.35 81.48 -16.01
N LEU A 98 7.64 81.30 -15.71
CA LEU A 98 8.54 82.38 -15.35
C LEU A 98 8.63 83.42 -16.48
N MET A 99 8.79 82.97 -17.72
CA MET A 99 8.83 83.85 -18.89
C MET A 99 7.50 84.56 -19.13
N ARG A 100 6.37 83.88 -18.89
CA ARG A 100 5.04 84.48 -18.96
C ARG A 100 4.90 85.61 -17.92
N VAL A 101 5.32 85.36 -16.68
CA VAL A 101 5.30 86.35 -15.60
C VAL A 101 6.23 87.53 -15.90
N ILE A 102 7.44 87.28 -16.40
CA ILE A 102 8.38 88.34 -16.81
C ILE A 102 7.74 89.22 -17.89
N LYS A 103 7.15 88.61 -18.93
CA LYS A 103 6.51 89.34 -20.03
C LYS A 103 5.34 90.21 -19.56
N ILE A 104 4.53 89.70 -18.62
CA ILE A 104 3.45 90.49 -17.99
C ILE A 104 4.04 91.68 -17.21
N LYS A 105 5.09 91.45 -16.41
CA LYS A 105 5.75 92.51 -15.64
C LYS A 105 6.40 93.57 -16.53
N ASP A 106 7.08 93.17 -17.59
CA ASP A 106 7.70 94.09 -18.55
C ASP A 106 6.64 94.92 -19.29
N GLY A 107 5.52 94.31 -19.67
CA GLY A 107 4.37 95.03 -20.24
C GLY A 107 3.83 96.08 -19.27
N GLU A 108 3.69 95.75 -17.99
CA GLU A 108 3.23 96.68 -16.96
C GLU A 108 4.24 97.81 -16.70
N ILE A 109 5.54 97.50 -16.72
CA ILE A 109 6.61 98.51 -16.62
C ILE A 109 6.55 99.47 -17.81
N GLN A 110 6.38 98.97 -19.03
CA GLN A 110 6.25 99.80 -20.22
C GLN A 110 5.01 100.70 -20.17
N ARG A 111 3.87 100.13 -19.73
CA ARG A 111 2.61 100.86 -19.54
C ARG A 111 2.75 101.98 -18.52
N LEU A 112 3.30 101.69 -17.34
CA LEU A 112 3.57 102.67 -16.28
C LEU A 112 4.52 103.77 -16.75
N ASN A 113 5.60 103.41 -17.47
CA ASN A 113 6.53 104.39 -18.04
C ASN A 113 5.85 105.30 -19.08
N GLY A 114 4.98 104.75 -19.94
CA GLY A 114 4.18 105.54 -20.88
C GLY A 114 3.24 106.52 -20.19
N LEU A 115 2.62 106.10 -19.09
CA LEU A 115 1.79 106.94 -18.22
C LEU A 115 2.59 108.07 -17.56
N VAL A 116 3.79 107.78 -17.07
CA VAL A 116 4.71 108.77 -16.49
C VAL A 116 5.16 109.79 -17.55
N LEU A 117 5.48 109.36 -18.77
CA LEU A 117 5.81 110.24 -19.89
C LEU A 117 4.62 111.15 -20.28
N MET A 118 3.41 110.61 -20.34
CA MET A 118 2.18 111.37 -20.59
C MET A 118 1.90 112.40 -19.49
N LEU A 119 2.14 112.05 -18.22
CA LEU A 119 2.05 112.96 -17.08
C LEU A 119 3.09 114.10 -17.14
N ARG A 120 4.27 113.82 -17.72
CA ARG A 120 5.36 114.79 -17.87
C ARG A 120 5.12 115.77 -19.02
N ASP A 121 4.55 115.31 -20.15
CA ASP A 121 4.47 116.09 -21.40
C ASP A 121 3.02 116.50 -21.81
N GLY A 122 1.99 115.98 -21.16
CA GLY A 122 0.58 116.17 -21.53
C GLY A 122 -0.14 117.27 -20.75
N SER A 123 -1.11 117.95 -21.40
CA SER A 123 -2.06 118.79 -20.67
C SER A 123 -2.95 117.91 -19.78
N THR A 124 -3.25 118.41 -18.58
CA THR A 124 -3.92 117.69 -17.48
C THR A 124 -5.20 116.95 -17.90
N ASP A 125 -5.94 117.45 -18.89
CA ASP A 125 -7.17 116.83 -19.37
C ASP A 125 -6.95 115.62 -20.29
N LYS A 126 -5.89 115.62 -21.11
CA LYS A 126 -5.56 114.45 -21.96
C LYS A 126 -5.07 113.28 -21.12
N VAL A 127 -4.29 113.58 -20.08
CA VAL A 127 -3.80 112.56 -19.13
C VAL A 127 -4.95 111.95 -18.35
N ARG A 128 -5.89 112.77 -17.86
CA ARG A 128 -7.06 112.29 -17.11
C ARG A 128 -7.96 111.41 -17.98
N SER A 129 -8.15 111.75 -19.26
CA SER A 129 -8.94 110.94 -20.19
C SER A 129 -8.26 109.62 -20.58
N ALA A 130 -6.94 109.61 -20.77
CA ALA A 130 -6.18 108.39 -21.05
C ALA A 130 -6.16 107.43 -19.83
N LEU A 131 -6.02 107.97 -18.61
CA LEU A 131 -6.08 107.18 -17.38
C LEU A 131 -7.45 106.51 -17.20
N LEU A 132 -8.54 107.21 -17.52
CA LEU A 132 -9.89 106.65 -17.44
C LEU A 132 -10.12 105.55 -18.50
N ALA A 133 -9.59 105.72 -19.71
CA ALA A 133 -9.69 104.70 -20.76
C ALA A 133 -8.92 103.41 -20.39
N GLU A 134 -7.72 103.57 -19.83
CA GLU A 134 -6.90 102.46 -19.33
C GLU A 134 -7.56 101.71 -18.16
N VAL A 135 -8.17 102.44 -17.21
CA VAL A 135 -8.92 101.82 -16.11
C VAL A 135 -10.11 101.01 -16.63
N GLU A 136 -10.80 101.51 -17.65
CA GLU A 136 -11.90 100.79 -18.30
C GLU A 136 -11.43 99.55 -19.07
N GLU A 137 -10.29 99.61 -19.75
CA GLU A 137 -9.74 98.48 -20.51
C GLU A 137 -9.18 97.39 -19.58
N ALA A 138 -8.48 97.76 -18.51
CA ALA A 138 -8.05 96.85 -17.45
C ALA A 138 -9.23 96.19 -16.73
N ARG A 139 -10.34 96.90 -16.56
CA ARG A 139 -11.58 96.35 -16.00
C ARG A 139 -12.18 95.29 -16.93
N ARG A 140 -12.25 95.56 -18.23
CA ARG A 140 -12.78 94.58 -19.22
C ARG A 140 -11.89 93.35 -19.34
N SER A 141 -10.57 93.49 -19.34
CA SER A 141 -9.66 92.35 -19.37
C SER A 141 -9.75 91.51 -18.09
N TRP A 142 -9.90 92.14 -16.93
CA TRP A 142 -10.15 91.44 -15.67
C TRP A 142 -11.49 90.71 -15.67
N GLU A 143 -12.56 91.32 -16.19
CA GLU A 143 -13.88 90.70 -16.31
C GLU A 143 -13.86 89.47 -17.23
N LEU A 144 -13.14 89.53 -18.36
CA LEU A 144 -12.95 88.39 -19.28
C LEU A 144 -12.16 87.24 -18.64
N GLU A 145 -11.03 87.55 -17.99
CA GLU A 145 -10.20 86.51 -17.35
C GLU A 145 -10.94 85.88 -16.16
N ARG A 146 -11.71 86.68 -15.40
CA ARG A 146 -12.60 86.17 -14.37
C ARG A 146 -13.62 85.18 -14.95
N CYS A 147 -14.28 85.51 -16.06
CA CYS A 147 -15.23 84.62 -16.72
C CYS A 147 -14.57 83.33 -17.23
N ARG A 148 -13.38 83.41 -17.83
CA ARG A 148 -12.62 82.24 -18.31
C ARG A 148 -12.26 81.31 -17.14
N LEU A 149 -11.69 81.85 -16.07
CA LEU A 149 -11.35 81.08 -14.87
C LEU A 149 -12.60 80.46 -14.22
N GLN A 150 -13.74 81.16 -14.25
CA GLN A 150 -15.00 80.60 -13.76
C GLN A 150 -15.47 79.41 -14.59
N GLN A 151 -15.34 79.46 -15.91
CA GLN A 151 -15.66 78.35 -16.80
C GLN A 151 -14.70 77.17 -16.59
N GLU A 152 -13.39 77.44 -16.50
CA GLU A 152 -12.36 76.41 -16.26
C GLU A 152 -12.59 75.71 -14.91
N VAL A 153 -12.97 76.45 -13.87
CA VAL A 153 -13.39 75.86 -12.58
C VAL A 153 -14.63 74.97 -12.71
N GLN A 154 -15.61 75.32 -13.56
CA GLN A 154 -16.77 74.46 -13.79
C GLN A 154 -16.42 73.19 -14.57
N GLU A 155 -15.58 73.29 -15.61
CA GLU A 155 -15.10 72.13 -16.37
C GLU A 155 -14.28 71.18 -15.48
N GLN A 156 -13.38 71.72 -14.65
CA GLN A 156 -12.61 70.93 -13.69
C GLN A 156 -13.49 70.25 -12.63
N ARG A 157 -14.58 70.91 -12.19
CA ARG A 157 -15.57 70.28 -11.30
C ARG A 157 -16.31 69.13 -11.99
N GLY A 158 -16.66 69.28 -13.26
CA GLY A 158 -17.29 68.22 -14.06
C GLY A 158 -16.36 67.03 -14.28
N ALA A 159 -15.11 67.28 -14.67
CA ALA A 159 -14.09 66.25 -14.84
C ALA A 159 -13.81 65.50 -13.52
N LYS A 160 -13.72 66.22 -12.41
CA LYS A 160 -13.57 65.64 -11.06
C LYS A 160 -14.73 64.69 -10.75
N LYS A 161 -15.99 65.13 -10.96
CA LYS A 161 -17.17 64.30 -10.69
C LYS A 161 -17.16 63.01 -11.53
N ASN A 162 -16.85 63.09 -12.83
CA ASN A 162 -16.76 61.92 -13.70
C ASN A 162 -15.66 60.95 -13.25
N ALA A 163 -14.51 61.47 -12.79
CA ALA A 163 -13.44 60.65 -12.25
C ALA A 163 -13.83 59.96 -10.93
N GLU A 164 -14.57 60.64 -10.05
CA GLU A 164 -15.11 60.07 -8.81
C GLU A 164 -16.14 58.96 -9.10
N GLU A 165 -17.01 59.14 -10.10
CA GLU A 165 -17.97 58.11 -10.55
C GLU A 165 -17.25 56.88 -11.16
N ALA A 166 -16.21 57.10 -11.97
CA ALA A 166 -15.40 56.00 -12.51
C ALA A 166 -14.65 55.23 -11.41
N LEU A 167 -14.09 55.95 -10.42
CA LEU A 167 -13.41 55.34 -9.27
C LEU A 167 -14.35 54.48 -8.43
N THR A 168 -15.55 54.99 -8.12
CA THR A 168 -16.55 54.23 -7.35
C THR A 168 -17.03 52.99 -8.10
N SER A 169 -17.23 53.07 -9.42
CA SER A 169 -17.56 51.91 -10.25
C SER A 169 -16.43 50.86 -10.25
N ALA A 170 -15.17 51.29 -10.38
CA ALA A 170 -14.01 50.40 -10.31
C ALA A 170 -13.87 49.73 -8.93
N GLN A 171 -14.11 50.46 -7.84
CA GLN A 171 -14.11 49.91 -6.48
C GLN A 171 -15.19 48.84 -6.31
N GLN A 172 -16.40 49.07 -6.81
CA GLN A 172 -17.48 48.08 -6.77
C GLN A 172 -17.12 46.82 -7.56
N ALA A 173 -16.55 46.97 -8.75
CA ALA A 173 -16.10 45.83 -9.56
C ALA A 173 -15.01 45.02 -8.84
N CYS A 174 -14.05 45.68 -8.20
CA CYS A 174 -13.02 45.03 -7.38
C CYS A 174 -13.62 44.30 -6.16
N GLN A 175 -14.60 44.90 -5.48
CA GLN A 175 -15.28 44.27 -4.34
C GLN A 175 -16.04 43.01 -4.75
N VAL A 176 -16.77 43.04 -5.87
CA VAL A 176 -17.48 41.88 -6.43
C VAL A 176 -16.49 40.76 -6.76
N ARG A 177 -15.41 41.08 -7.48
CA ARG A 177 -14.39 40.10 -7.86
C ARG A 177 -13.68 39.49 -6.64
N ALA A 178 -13.43 40.29 -5.59
CA ALA A 178 -12.87 39.80 -4.35
C ALA A 178 -13.85 38.87 -3.59
N ALA A 179 -15.16 39.15 -3.65
CA ALA A 179 -16.18 38.27 -3.08
C ALA A 179 -16.28 36.94 -3.84
N GLU A 180 -16.24 36.97 -5.17
CA GLU A 180 -16.20 35.77 -6.02
C GLU A 180 -14.98 34.91 -5.71
N LEU A 181 -13.78 35.50 -5.62
CA LEU A 181 -12.55 34.78 -5.26
C LEU A 181 -12.64 34.12 -3.88
N ARG A 182 -13.21 34.80 -2.88
CA ARG A 182 -13.43 34.21 -1.54
C ARG A 182 -14.42 33.06 -1.59
N SER A 183 -15.51 33.19 -2.35
CA SER A 183 -16.50 32.13 -2.53
C SER A 183 -15.88 30.91 -3.22
N ALA A 184 -15.11 31.11 -4.30
CA ALA A 184 -14.42 30.04 -5.01
C ALA A 184 -13.40 29.33 -4.12
N HIS A 185 -12.62 30.09 -3.34
CA HIS A 185 -11.68 29.51 -2.38
C HIS A 185 -12.40 28.65 -1.32
N HIS A 186 -13.53 29.12 -0.80
CA HIS A 186 -14.32 28.36 0.16
C HIS A 186 -14.87 27.06 -0.46
N GLN A 187 -15.39 27.12 -1.69
CA GLN A 187 -15.87 25.93 -2.42
C GLN A 187 -14.75 24.91 -2.65
N HIS A 188 -13.58 25.34 -3.12
CA HIS A 188 -12.44 24.45 -3.29
C HIS A 188 -11.96 23.85 -1.96
N GLN A 189 -11.99 24.62 -0.87
CA GLN A 189 -11.66 24.11 0.46
C GLN A 189 -12.64 23.02 0.91
N GLU A 190 -13.93 23.17 0.62
CA GLU A 190 -14.94 22.14 0.89
C GLU A 190 -14.74 20.90 0.02
N GLU A 191 -14.46 21.06 -1.27
CA GLU A 191 -14.18 19.96 -2.21
C GLU A 191 -12.93 19.17 -1.78
N LEU A 192 -11.86 19.85 -1.38
CA LEU A 192 -10.66 19.22 -0.87
C LEU A 192 -10.94 18.44 0.41
N ASN A 193 -11.74 19.01 1.31
CA ASN A 193 -12.18 18.31 2.52
C ASN A 193 -13.10 17.11 2.22
N ARG A 194 -13.95 17.18 1.19
CA ARG A 194 -14.77 16.03 0.74
C ARG A 194 -13.86 14.92 0.20
N THR A 195 -12.99 15.27 -0.75
CA THR A 195 -12.02 14.36 -1.37
C THR A 195 -11.16 13.66 -0.32
N LYS A 196 -10.65 14.41 0.67
CA LYS A 196 -9.88 13.81 1.78
C LYS A 196 -10.68 12.75 2.54
N ARG A 197 -11.96 13.01 2.86
CA ARG A 197 -12.83 12.03 3.54
C ARG A 197 -13.15 10.83 2.65
N ASP A 198 -13.30 11.03 1.35
CA ASP A 198 -13.49 9.95 0.39
C ASP A 198 -12.25 9.05 0.34
N CYS A 199 -11.05 9.62 0.21
CA CYS A 199 -9.79 8.88 0.25
C CYS A 199 -9.60 8.13 1.57
N GLU A 200 -9.89 8.75 2.72
CA GLU A 200 -9.82 8.08 4.02
C GLU A 200 -10.80 6.91 4.15
N ARG A 201 -11.99 7.01 3.54
CA ARG A 201 -12.95 5.89 3.49
C ARG A 201 -12.43 4.78 2.60
N GLU A 202 -11.86 5.12 1.45
CA GLU A 202 -11.31 4.13 0.52
C GLU A 202 -10.11 3.39 1.10
N ILE A 203 -9.20 4.10 1.78
CA ILE A 203 -8.07 3.46 2.50
C ILE A 203 -8.57 2.45 3.54
N ARG A 204 -9.64 2.79 4.29
CA ARG A 204 -10.22 1.85 5.27
C ARG A 204 -10.85 0.64 4.59
N ARG A 205 -11.50 0.84 3.43
CA ARG A 205 -12.10 -0.23 2.63
C ARG A 205 -11.01 -1.18 2.11
N LEU A 206 -9.98 -0.65 1.46
CA LEU A 206 -8.84 -1.42 0.95
C LEU A 206 -8.10 -2.16 2.06
N SER A 207 -7.89 -1.54 3.22
CA SER A 207 -7.27 -2.19 4.39
C SER A 207 -8.13 -3.33 4.96
N GLN A 208 -9.45 -3.26 4.82
CA GLN A 208 -10.32 -4.38 5.20
C GLN A 208 -10.23 -5.52 4.18
N GLU A 209 -10.23 -5.20 2.88
CA GLU A 209 -10.09 -6.18 1.80
C GLU A 209 -8.73 -6.90 1.84
N ASP A 210 -7.64 -6.19 2.16
CA ASP A 210 -6.32 -6.81 2.33
C ASP A 210 -6.31 -7.81 3.50
N ARG A 211 -6.92 -7.44 4.63
CA ARG A 211 -7.05 -8.34 5.78
C ARG A 211 -7.85 -9.60 5.43
N ASP A 212 -8.93 -9.46 4.67
CA ASP A 212 -9.73 -10.60 4.25
C ASP A 212 -8.98 -11.46 3.21
N THR A 213 -8.26 -10.83 2.27
CA THR A 213 -7.38 -11.52 1.31
C THR A 213 -6.30 -12.33 2.03
N ARG A 214 -5.68 -11.76 3.07
CA ARG A 214 -4.68 -12.45 3.89
C ARG A 214 -5.25 -13.63 4.66
N ARG A 215 -6.49 -13.53 5.17
CA ARG A 215 -7.20 -14.68 5.75
C ARG A 215 -7.44 -15.78 4.71
N PHE A 216 -7.87 -15.42 3.50
CA PHE A 216 -8.07 -16.40 2.42
C PHE A 216 -6.76 -17.07 2.02
N GLN A 217 -5.66 -16.32 1.88
CA GLN A 217 -4.34 -16.88 1.60
C GLN A 217 -3.89 -17.87 2.68
N LEU A 218 -4.06 -17.52 3.96
CA LEU A 218 -3.78 -18.44 5.07
C LEU A 218 -4.63 -19.70 4.98
N LYS A 219 -5.92 -19.57 4.62
CA LYS A 219 -6.80 -20.73 4.46
C LYS A 219 -6.39 -21.61 3.27
N ILE A 220 -5.97 -21.01 2.16
CA ILE A 220 -5.43 -21.73 1.00
C ILE A 220 -4.16 -22.48 1.37
N ALA A 221 -3.25 -21.86 2.12
CA ALA A 221 -2.01 -22.50 2.58
C ALA A 221 -2.30 -23.69 3.50
N GLU A 222 -3.25 -23.54 4.44
CA GLU A 222 -3.70 -24.62 5.33
C GLU A 222 -4.29 -25.79 4.53
N LEU A 223 -5.20 -25.52 3.61
CA LEU A 223 -5.80 -26.55 2.75
C LEU A 223 -4.76 -27.23 1.85
N SER A 224 -3.80 -26.47 1.30
CA SER A 224 -2.72 -27.01 0.49
C SER A 224 -1.81 -27.94 1.29
N ALA A 225 -1.54 -27.62 2.56
CA ALA A 225 -0.79 -28.49 3.45
C ALA A 225 -1.56 -29.79 3.77
N VAL A 226 -2.88 -29.72 3.95
CA VAL A 226 -3.73 -30.90 4.14
C VAL A 226 -3.74 -31.78 2.88
N VAL A 227 -3.89 -31.19 1.70
CA VAL A 227 -3.83 -31.92 0.41
C VAL A 227 -2.51 -32.67 0.28
N ARG A 228 -1.37 -32.02 0.55
CA ARG A 228 -0.06 -32.66 0.48
C ARG A 228 0.06 -33.86 1.42
N LYS A 229 -0.43 -33.75 2.66
CA LYS A 229 -0.47 -34.88 3.61
C LYS A 229 -1.34 -36.04 3.11
N LEU A 230 -2.46 -35.75 2.45
CA LEU A 230 -3.34 -36.77 1.87
C LEU A 230 -2.69 -37.44 0.66
N GLU A 231 -1.97 -36.68 -0.17
CA GLU A 231 -1.20 -37.19 -1.30
C GLU A 231 -0.09 -38.14 -0.83
N ASP A 232 0.69 -37.74 0.19
CA ASP A 232 1.74 -38.57 0.79
C ASP A 232 1.15 -39.88 1.35
N ARG A 233 0.01 -39.80 2.06
CA ARG A 233 -0.69 -40.99 2.56
C ARG A 233 -1.17 -41.88 1.42
N ASN A 234 -1.70 -41.31 0.34
CA ASN A 234 -2.14 -42.06 -0.83
C ASN A 234 -0.96 -42.76 -1.54
N ALA A 235 0.20 -42.12 -1.60
CA ALA A 235 1.42 -42.72 -2.14
C ALA A 235 1.81 -43.96 -1.33
N LEU A 236 1.86 -43.86 0.00
CA LEU A 236 2.15 -44.98 0.89
C LEU A 236 1.14 -46.13 0.74
N MET A 237 -0.17 -45.83 0.72
CA MET A 237 -1.21 -46.84 0.50
C MET A 237 -1.07 -47.54 -0.87
N SER A 238 -0.63 -46.79 -1.89
CA SER A 238 -0.37 -47.34 -3.24
C SER A 238 0.84 -48.26 -3.23
N GLU A 239 1.91 -47.90 -2.52
CA GLU A 239 3.09 -48.74 -2.32
C GLU A 239 2.73 -50.04 -1.60
N GLU A 240 1.98 -49.97 -0.48
CA GLU A 240 1.49 -51.14 0.25
C GLU A 240 0.64 -52.06 -0.64
N ARG A 241 -0.27 -51.48 -1.44
CA ARG A 241 -1.06 -52.24 -2.43
C ARG A 241 -0.16 -52.96 -3.43
N ASN A 242 0.89 -52.31 -3.94
CA ASN A 242 1.81 -52.89 -4.92
C ASN A 242 2.67 -54.00 -4.29
N GLU A 243 3.09 -53.85 -3.05
CA GLU A 243 3.77 -54.92 -2.30
C GLU A 243 2.85 -56.13 -2.10
N LEU A 244 1.61 -55.91 -1.68
CA LEU A 244 0.62 -56.99 -1.52
C LEU A 244 0.35 -57.72 -2.84
N LEU A 245 0.24 -56.98 -3.94
CA LEU A 245 0.13 -57.57 -5.28
C LEU A 245 1.35 -58.40 -5.66
N THR A 246 2.55 -57.95 -5.29
CA THR A 246 3.79 -58.69 -5.54
C THR A 246 3.82 -59.99 -4.74
N ARG A 247 3.49 -59.93 -3.43
CA ARG A 247 3.37 -61.13 -2.57
C ARG A 247 2.31 -62.09 -3.08
N LEU A 248 1.17 -61.59 -3.55
CA LEU A 248 0.14 -62.42 -4.17
C LEU A 248 0.70 -63.16 -5.39
N ARG A 249 1.34 -62.46 -6.32
CA ARG A 249 1.94 -63.09 -7.51
C ARG A 249 3.02 -64.11 -7.17
N GLU A 250 3.84 -63.85 -6.16
CA GLU A 250 4.84 -64.80 -5.67
C GLU A 250 4.20 -66.07 -5.10
N THR A 251 3.15 -65.92 -4.27
CA THR A 251 2.42 -67.08 -3.73
C THR A 251 1.70 -67.87 -4.83
N GLU A 252 1.07 -67.20 -5.80
CA GLU A 252 0.49 -67.85 -6.98
C GLU A 252 1.55 -68.61 -7.79
N SER A 253 2.73 -68.01 -7.98
CA SER A 253 3.85 -68.66 -8.66
C SER A 253 4.35 -69.90 -7.93
N GLN A 254 4.29 -69.93 -6.59
CA GLN A 254 4.66 -71.11 -5.79
C GLN A 254 3.56 -72.18 -5.81
N PHE A 255 2.28 -71.76 -5.84
CA PHE A 255 1.13 -72.66 -5.78
C PHE A 255 0.85 -73.37 -7.11
N ASN A 256 1.01 -72.69 -8.24
CA ASN A 256 0.71 -73.24 -9.57
C ASN A 256 1.44 -74.57 -9.88
N PRO A 257 2.76 -74.72 -9.63
CA PRO A 257 3.46 -76.00 -9.82
C PRO A 257 2.93 -77.13 -8.93
N LEU A 258 2.48 -76.80 -7.70
CA LEU A 258 1.91 -77.77 -6.78
C LEU A 258 0.54 -78.24 -7.25
N LEU A 259 -0.30 -77.34 -7.76
CA LEU A 259 -1.56 -77.69 -8.40
C LEU A 259 -1.34 -78.62 -9.60
N ASP A 260 -0.38 -78.29 -10.47
CA ASP A 260 -0.07 -79.13 -11.64
C ASP A 260 0.50 -80.50 -11.25
N LYS A 261 1.29 -80.56 -10.17
CA LYS A 261 1.74 -81.83 -9.58
C LYS A 261 0.56 -82.63 -9.04
N ASN A 262 -0.36 -82.00 -8.31
CA ASN A 262 -1.55 -82.64 -7.76
C ASN A 262 -2.45 -83.19 -8.88
N LYS A 263 -2.75 -82.38 -9.91
CA LYS A 263 -3.47 -82.84 -11.11
C LYS A 263 -2.83 -84.06 -11.76
N ARG A 264 -1.50 -84.11 -11.88
CA ARG A 264 -0.77 -85.27 -12.41
C ARG A 264 -0.90 -86.50 -11.50
N LEU A 265 -0.80 -86.32 -10.18
CA LEU A 265 -0.98 -87.40 -9.22
C LEU A 265 -2.42 -87.94 -9.23
N SER A 266 -3.43 -87.08 -9.33
CA SER A 266 -4.83 -87.49 -9.45
C SER A 266 -5.06 -88.37 -10.69
N ARG A 267 -4.54 -87.97 -11.86
CA ARG A 267 -4.60 -88.82 -13.07
C ARG A 267 -3.92 -90.17 -12.85
N LYS A 268 -2.75 -90.18 -12.22
CA LYS A 268 -2.03 -91.43 -11.91
C LYS A 268 -2.80 -92.32 -10.92
N ASN A 269 -3.48 -91.72 -9.94
CA ASN A 269 -4.33 -92.45 -9.01
C ASN A 269 -5.56 -93.06 -9.72
N GLU A 270 -6.17 -92.34 -10.66
CA GLU A 270 -7.25 -92.87 -11.49
C GLU A 270 -6.77 -94.05 -12.36
N GLU A 271 -5.59 -93.92 -12.99
CA GLU A 271 -4.96 -95.02 -13.74
C GLU A 271 -4.72 -96.24 -12.84
N LEU A 272 -4.14 -96.04 -11.66
CA LEU A 272 -3.91 -97.11 -10.69
C LEU A 272 -5.23 -97.76 -10.22
N ALA A 273 -6.25 -96.95 -9.92
CA ALA A 273 -7.57 -97.45 -9.54
C ALA A 273 -8.20 -98.30 -10.66
N LEU A 274 -8.04 -97.90 -11.93
CA LEU A 274 -8.46 -98.70 -13.08
C LEU A 274 -7.67 -100.02 -13.20
N THR A 275 -6.34 -99.98 -13.00
CA THR A 275 -5.53 -101.22 -13.00
C THR A 275 -5.90 -102.17 -11.86
N LEU A 276 -6.14 -101.64 -10.65
CA LEU A 276 -6.60 -102.42 -9.50
C LEU A 276 -7.94 -103.07 -9.79
N ARG A 277 -8.91 -102.33 -10.34
CA ARG A 277 -10.20 -102.93 -10.76
C ARG A 277 -10.02 -104.04 -11.79
N ARG A 278 -9.09 -103.90 -12.74
CA ARG A 278 -8.78 -104.97 -13.73
C ARG A 278 -8.16 -106.19 -13.06
N LEU A 279 -7.21 -106.00 -12.13
CA LEU A 279 -6.59 -107.09 -11.38
C LEU A 279 -7.58 -107.79 -10.45
N ASP A 280 -8.45 -107.03 -9.78
CA ASP A 280 -9.53 -107.55 -8.94
C ASP A 280 -10.52 -108.39 -9.76
N ASN A 281 -10.88 -107.95 -10.96
CA ASN A 281 -11.66 -108.77 -11.89
C ASN A 281 -10.94 -110.06 -12.29
N LYS A 282 -9.65 -109.99 -12.65
CA LYS A 282 -8.84 -111.20 -12.94
C LYS A 282 -8.78 -112.14 -11.74
N LEU A 283 -8.59 -111.60 -10.53
CA LEU A 283 -8.57 -112.38 -9.29
C LEU A 283 -9.92 -113.06 -9.06
N ARG A 284 -11.04 -112.36 -9.28
CA ARG A 284 -12.37 -112.98 -9.24
C ARG A 284 -12.51 -114.12 -10.23
N PHE A 285 -12.08 -113.96 -11.48
CA PHE A 285 -12.09 -115.02 -12.48
C PHE A 285 -11.25 -116.24 -12.05
N VAL A 286 -10.00 -116.03 -11.62
CA VAL A 286 -9.11 -117.11 -11.16
C VAL A 286 -9.68 -117.78 -9.90
N THR A 287 -10.28 -117.02 -8.99
CA THR A 287 -10.90 -117.57 -7.79
C THR A 287 -12.11 -118.43 -8.15
N GLN A 288 -12.94 -117.98 -9.09
CA GLN A 288 -14.06 -118.75 -9.63
C GLN A 288 -13.59 -120.04 -10.31
N GLU A 289 -12.59 -119.96 -11.19
CA GLU A 289 -11.98 -121.12 -11.84
C GLU A 289 -11.39 -122.11 -10.83
N ASN A 290 -10.72 -121.62 -9.78
CA ASN A 290 -10.25 -122.45 -8.67
C ASN A 290 -11.40 -123.14 -7.93
N MET A 291 -12.51 -122.44 -7.67
CA MET A 291 -13.70 -123.04 -7.05
C MET A 291 -14.33 -124.11 -7.96
N GLU A 292 -14.36 -123.88 -9.27
CA GLU A 292 -14.80 -124.86 -10.29
C GLU A 292 -13.87 -126.09 -10.34
N MET A 293 -12.56 -125.89 -10.27
CA MET A 293 -11.60 -126.99 -10.15
C MET A 293 -11.76 -127.76 -8.84
N VAL A 294 -11.97 -127.08 -7.71
CA VAL A 294 -12.26 -127.73 -6.42
C VAL A 294 -13.59 -128.50 -6.48
N THR A 295 -14.61 -127.98 -7.16
CA THR A 295 -15.88 -128.71 -7.37
C THR A 295 -15.72 -129.90 -8.31
N MET A 296 -14.90 -129.81 -9.35
CA MET A 296 -14.51 -130.92 -10.23
C MET A 296 -13.70 -132.00 -9.48
N VAL A 297 -12.81 -131.59 -8.58
CA VAL A 297 -12.04 -132.50 -7.71
C VAL A 297 -12.93 -133.14 -6.65
N THR A 298 -13.87 -132.41 -6.05
CA THR A 298 -14.80 -132.94 -5.03
C THR A 298 -15.91 -133.83 -5.61
N THR A 299 -16.26 -133.70 -6.89
CA THR A 299 -17.25 -134.58 -7.56
C THR A 299 -16.73 -136.00 -7.84
N ILE A 300 -15.42 -136.25 -7.72
CA ILE A 300 -14.82 -137.59 -7.92
C ILE A 300 -14.71 -138.41 -6.62
N ARG A 301 -14.94 -137.85 -5.41
CA ARG A 301 -14.96 -138.64 -4.16
C ARG A 301 -15.88 -138.08 -3.06
N ARG A 302 -16.94 -138.85 -2.72
CA ARG A 302 -17.63 -138.89 -1.40
C ARG A 302 -17.33 -140.25 -0.76
N PRO A 303 -17.07 -140.31 0.56
CA PRO A 303 -18.12 -140.45 1.58
C PRO A 303 -17.90 -139.47 2.78
N SER A 304 -18.91 -138.74 3.28
CA SER A 304 -19.86 -139.14 4.35
C SER A 304 -19.24 -139.76 5.61
N SER A 305 -18.82 -138.92 6.58
CA SER A 305 -19.10 -139.02 8.04
C SER A 305 -18.13 -138.12 8.84
N LEU A 306 -18.53 -136.89 9.19
CA LEU A 306 -17.86 -136.12 10.24
C LEU A 306 -18.83 -135.15 10.94
N ASN A 307 -20.04 -135.63 11.20
CA ASN A 307 -20.88 -135.08 12.27
C ASN A 307 -20.52 -135.86 13.52
N ASP A 308 -19.55 -135.37 14.29
CA ASP A 308 -19.35 -135.69 15.72
C ASP A 308 -18.18 -134.85 16.25
N LEU A 309 -18.40 -133.54 16.43
CA LEU A 309 -17.57 -132.70 17.33
C LEU A 309 -18.34 -131.47 17.87
N ASP A 310 -19.63 -131.36 17.60
CA ASP A 310 -20.44 -130.16 17.92
C ASP A 310 -21.39 -130.36 19.12
N ARG A 311 -21.11 -131.35 19.98
CA ARG A 311 -22.00 -131.69 21.12
C ARG A 311 -21.34 -131.80 22.49
N SER A 312 -20.12 -131.32 22.66
CA SER A 312 -19.39 -131.39 23.95
C SER A 312 -18.78 -130.05 24.40
N ARG A 313 -19.46 -128.93 24.12
CA ARG A 313 -19.09 -127.63 24.71
C ARG A 313 -20.28 -126.85 25.25
N ALA A 314 -21.18 -127.56 25.91
CA ALA A 314 -22.08 -126.97 26.90
C ALA A 314 -22.18 -127.93 28.08
N THR A 315 -21.93 -127.36 29.27
CA THR A 315 -22.13 -127.92 30.61
C THR A 315 -20.96 -128.70 31.23
N SER A 316 -20.36 -128.03 32.23
CA SER A 316 -19.92 -128.60 33.51
C SER A 316 -18.45 -129.04 33.68
N TYR A 317 -17.73 -128.12 34.36
CA TYR A 317 -16.80 -128.36 35.46
C TYR A 317 -15.43 -129.00 35.19
N HIS A 318 -14.42 -128.14 35.34
CA HIS A 318 -13.03 -128.39 35.77
C HIS A 318 -12.04 -128.94 34.73
N GLY A 319 -11.19 -128.03 34.24
CA GLY A 319 -9.96 -128.36 33.52
C GLY A 319 -9.27 -127.18 32.82
N TYR A 320 -9.45 -125.95 33.29
CA TYR A 320 -8.76 -124.76 32.80
C TYR A 320 -7.29 -124.78 33.21
N SER A 321 -6.35 -124.67 32.27
CA SER A 321 -4.93 -124.64 32.67
C SER A 321 -3.91 -124.11 31.64
N GLN A 322 -4.25 -123.74 30.41
CA GLN A 322 -3.23 -123.17 29.51
C GLN A 322 -3.73 -122.00 28.66
N ASP A 323 -4.80 -122.19 27.89
CA ASP A 323 -5.35 -121.10 27.06
C ASP A 323 -5.99 -119.98 27.88
N GLU A 324 -6.60 -120.29 29.04
CA GLU A 324 -7.05 -119.24 29.97
C GLU A 324 -5.87 -118.49 30.60
N ARG A 325 -4.75 -119.16 30.89
CA ARG A 325 -3.56 -118.50 31.42
C ARG A 325 -2.90 -117.61 30.39
N GLU A 326 -2.85 -118.02 29.12
CA GLU A 326 -2.36 -117.17 28.03
C GLU A 326 -3.31 -116.00 27.75
N MET A 327 -4.63 -116.23 27.82
CA MET A 327 -5.61 -115.15 27.65
C MET A 327 -5.61 -114.17 28.82
N GLU A 328 -5.36 -114.66 30.03
CA GLU A 328 -5.22 -113.85 31.25
C GLU A 328 -3.88 -113.10 31.26
N PHE A 329 -2.80 -113.71 30.77
CA PHE A 329 -1.51 -113.05 30.52
C PHE A 329 -1.62 -111.94 29.47
N LEU A 330 -2.31 -112.19 28.35
CA LEU A 330 -2.57 -111.16 27.34
C LEU A 330 -3.49 -110.05 27.86
N ARG A 331 -4.49 -110.37 28.69
CA ARG A 331 -5.34 -109.36 29.35
C ARG A 331 -4.56 -108.51 30.35
N LEU A 332 -3.67 -109.12 31.13
CA LEU A 332 -2.75 -108.42 32.03
C LEU A 332 -1.79 -107.53 31.24
N GLN A 333 -1.25 -108.01 30.12
CA GLN A 333 -0.37 -107.23 29.25
C GLN A 333 -1.10 -106.04 28.61
N VAL A 334 -2.36 -106.19 28.21
CA VAL A 334 -3.19 -105.09 27.71
C VAL A 334 -3.54 -104.10 28.82
N LEU A 335 -3.80 -104.57 30.04
CA LEU A 335 -4.01 -103.71 31.22
C LEU A 335 -2.75 -102.90 31.57
N GLU A 336 -1.58 -103.54 31.52
CA GLU A 336 -0.29 -102.89 31.75
C GLU A 336 0.02 -101.86 30.65
N GLN A 337 -0.19 -102.19 29.37
CA GLN A 337 -0.06 -101.23 28.27
C GLN A 337 -1.04 -100.06 28.40
N LYS A 338 -2.25 -100.32 28.89
CA LYS A 338 -3.23 -99.26 29.16
C LYS A 338 -2.77 -98.35 30.31
N HIS A 339 -2.18 -98.91 31.36
CA HIS A 339 -1.63 -98.11 32.45
C HIS A 339 -0.43 -97.26 32.02
N ILE A 340 0.47 -97.81 31.19
CA ILE A 340 1.57 -97.04 30.59
C ILE A 340 1.04 -95.90 29.71
N ILE A 341 0.01 -96.16 28.90
CA ILE A 341 -0.63 -95.11 28.08
C ILE A 341 -1.26 -94.03 28.96
N ASP A 342 -1.92 -94.41 30.06
CA ASP A 342 -2.53 -93.48 31.00
C ASP A 342 -1.46 -92.63 31.74
N ASP A 343 -0.33 -93.22 32.12
CA ASP A 343 0.76 -92.51 32.78
C ASP A 343 1.50 -91.56 31.82
N VAL A 344 1.79 -91.99 30.59
CA VAL A 344 2.35 -91.12 29.54
C VAL A 344 1.37 -90.00 29.16
N SER A 345 0.06 -90.27 29.19
CA SER A 345 -0.97 -89.25 28.95
C SER A 345 -1.04 -88.23 30.07
N LYS A 346 -0.92 -88.65 31.34
CA LYS A 346 -0.81 -87.75 32.49
C LYS A 346 0.49 -86.93 32.46
N GLU A 347 1.59 -87.52 32.03
CA GLU A 347 2.89 -86.85 31.89
C GLU A 347 2.87 -85.80 30.78
N ARG A 348 2.23 -86.10 29.63
CA ARG A 348 1.93 -85.11 28.58
C ARG A 348 1.07 -83.96 29.10
N ASP A 349 0.04 -84.25 29.87
CA ASP A 349 -0.86 -83.21 30.40
C ASP A 349 -0.19 -82.39 31.52
N MET A 350 0.74 -82.97 32.28
CA MET A 350 1.64 -82.27 33.20
C MET A 350 2.64 -81.38 32.43
N LEU A 351 3.25 -81.87 31.35
CA LEU A 351 4.15 -81.10 30.49
C LEU A 351 3.41 -79.95 29.77
N LEU A 352 2.15 -80.13 29.40
CA LEU A 352 1.29 -79.07 28.87
C LEU A 352 0.89 -78.04 29.94
N ARG A 353 0.82 -78.43 31.21
CA ARG A 353 0.64 -77.51 32.35
C ARG A 353 1.93 -76.74 32.67
N TYR A 354 3.09 -77.40 32.68
CA TYR A 354 4.39 -76.74 32.81
C TYR A 354 4.67 -75.76 31.65
N ARG A 355 4.35 -76.14 30.40
CA ARG A 355 4.43 -75.24 29.23
C ARG A 355 3.46 -74.05 29.30
N ARG A 356 2.33 -74.17 30.01
CA ARG A 356 1.40 -73.06 30.28
C ARG A 356 1.79 -72.20 31.48
N GLN A 357 2.71 -72.65 32.33
CA GLN A 357 3.14 -71.94 33.54
C GLN A 357 4.46 -71.16 33.35
N GLU A 358 5.24 -71.44 32.29
CA GLU A 358 6.44 -70.66 31.91
C GLU A 358 6.15 -69.31 31.21
N SER A 359 4.89 -68.96 30.94
CA SER A 359 4.55 -67.69 30.27
C SER A 359 4.16 -66.55 31.22
N VAL A 360 4.63 -66.55 32.48
CA VAL A 360 4.47 -65.40 33.38
C VAL A 360 5.81 -64.98 34.00
N GLY A 361 6.49 -64.07 33.29
CA GLY A 361 7.20 -62.93 33.87
C GLY A 361 8.66 -63.11 34.31
N ARG A 362 9.58 -62.50 33.54
CA ARG A 362 10.64 -61.58 34.02
C ARG A 362 11.56 -61.15 32.86
N LYS A 363 11.51 -59.88 32.46
CA LYS A 363 12.62 -59.20 31.79
C LYS A 363 13.09 -58.04 32.68
N ARG A 364 14.36 -58.09 33.09
CA ARG A 364 15.19 -56.96 33.57
C ARG A 364 16.57 -57.13 32.91
N THR A 365 16.86 -56.34 31.88
CA THR A 365 17.83 -55.21 31.84
C THR A 365 19.29 -55.66 32.00
N PHE A 366 20.24 -55.40 31.09
CA PHE A 366 20.61 -54.08 30.52
C PHE A 366 21.50 -54.15 29.23
N LYS A 367 21.38 -53.07 28.41
CA LYS A 367 22.41 -52.35 27.60
C LYS A 367 23.04 -53.04 26.37
N VAL A 368 23.11 -52.48 25.14
CA VAL A 368 23.14 -51.08 24.63
C VAL A 368 22.64 -51.00 23.14
N ILE A 369 22.18 -49.80 22.75
CA ILE A 369 22.12 -49.12 21.41
C ILE A 369 20.72 -49.00 20.74
N GLU A 370 20.19 -47.75 20.82
CA GLU A 370 19.27 -46.95 19.95
C GLU A 370 18.04 -47.62 19.29
N THR A 371 16.86 -47.03 19.12
CA THR A 371 16.15 -45.75 19.46
C THR A 371 14.71 -45.99 18.99
N PHE A 372 13.69 -45.77 19.82
CA PHE A 372 12.48 -44.98 19.52
C PHE A 372 11.47 -45.07 20.67
N TYR A 373 10.79 -43.96 20.89
CA TYR A 373 10.22 -43.50 22.16
C TYR A 373 8.70 -43.65 22.18
N GLY A 374 8.15 -44.01 23.34
CA GLY A 374 6.72 -43.94 23.65
C GLY A 374 6.43 -44.62 24.98
N TYR A 375 6.09 -43.84 26.01
CA TYR A 375 4.91 -44.00 26.88
C TYR A 375 4.87 -42.94 28.00
N ASP A 376 3.63 -42.68 28.42
CA ASP A 376 3.13 -42.21 29.73
C ASP A 376 3.10 -40.71 30.10
N GLU A 377 1.88 -40.17 30.01
CA GLU A 377 1.08 -39.52 31.07
C GLU A 377 1.50 -40.01 32.50
N GLU A 378 1.71 -39.23 33.56
CA GLU A 378 1.05 -38.00 34.04
C GLU A 378 1.99 -37.16 34.95
N VAL A 379 1.47 -35.97 35.31
CA VAL A 379 1.94 -34.96 36.27
C VAL A 379 2.66 -33.77 35.63
N SER A 380 1.84 -32.81 35.17
CA SER A 380 1.79 -31.43 35.67
C SER A 380 1.11 -30.54 34.62
N VAL A 381 -0.17 -30.17 34.66
CA VAL A 381 -0.89 -29.24 35.56
C VAL A 381 -1.86 -28.47 34.63
N ASP A 382 -3.13 -28.42 35.04
CA ASP A 382 -4.26 -27.59 34.56
C ASP A 382 -4.84 -27.90 33.16
N SER A 383 -6.15 -28.03 32.94
CA SER A 383 -7.35 -27.96 33.77
C SER A 383 -8.52 -28.27 32.81
N ASP A 384 -9.33 -29.30 33.09
CA ASP A 384 -10.60 -29.54 32.38
C ASP A 384 -11.71 -29.79 33.39
N GLY A 385 -12.86 -29.11 33.19
CA GLY A 385 -14.17 -29.67 33.52
C GLY A 385 -14.90 -29.15 34.77
N SER A 386 -15.67 -28.07 34.60
CA SER A 386 -17.11 -27.89 34.97
C SER A 386 -17.73 -28.92 35.95
N SER A 387 -18.50 -28.63 37.02
CA SER A 387 -19.67 -27.73 37.17
C SER A 387 -20.25 -27.73 38.62
N LEU A 388 -20.90 -26.62 38.98
CA LEU A 388 -22.11 -26.42 39.84
C LEU A 388 -22.06 -26.54 41.39
N SER A 389 -22.45 -25.44 42.07
CA SER A 389 -23.19 -25.47 43.35
C SER A 389 -24.24 -24.35 43.44
N PHE A 390 -25.43 -24.71 43.94
CA PHE A 390 -26.67 -23.92 44.11
C PHE A 390 -26.62 -22.78 45.15
N HIS A 391 -27.61 -21.87 45.04
CA HIS A 391 -28.16 -20.91 46.02
C HIS A 391 -27.31 -19.66 46.34
N THR A 392 -27.79 -18.41 46.37
CA THR A 392 -29.11 -17.75 46.23
C THR A 392 -28.80 -16.25 46.07
N ASP A 393 -29.39 -15.52 45.12
CA ASP A 393 -30.40 -14.48 45.40
C ASP A 393 -30.93 -13.79 44.11
N ARG A 394 -32.23 -14.04 43.85
CA ARG A 394 -33.28 -13.12 43.36
C ARG A 394 -33.23 -12.43 41.96
N THR A 395 -33.90 -13.12 41.01
CA THR A 395 -35.06 -12.68 40.14
C THR A 395 -34.91 -11.59 39.06
N PRO A 396 -35.75 -11.56 37.97
CA PRO A 396 -36.45 -12.65 37.24
C PRO A 396 -36.41 -12.55 35.67
N GLU A 397 -36.76 -13.66 35.00
CA GLU A 397 -37.35 -13.86 33.64
C GLU A 397 -36.70 -13.20 32.39
N THR A 398 -36.30 -14.02 31.39
CA THR A 398 -36.94 -14.17 30.06
C THR A 398 -36.10 -15.14 29.20
N GLU A 399 -36.71 -16.23 28.73
CA GLU A 399 -36.16 -17.21 27.77
C GLU A 399 -35.89 -16.55 26.40
N PRO A 400 -34.86 -16.92 25.62
CA PRO A 400 -34.62 -16.34 24.30
C PRO A 400 -35.50 -17.02 23.22
N ASP A 401 -36.43 -16.25 22.64
CA ASP A 401 -37.31 -16.68 21.55
C ASP A 401 -36.53 -16.87 20.22
N GLU A 402 -36.39 -18.13 19.79
CA GLU A 402 -35.93 -18.54 18.45
C GLU A 402 -36.83 -18.00 17.30
N VAL A 403 -37.96 -17.38 17.63
CA VAL A 403 -38.89 -16.75 16.69
C VAL A 403 -38.33 -15.43 16.13
N CYS A 404 -37.55 -14.68 16.91
CA CYS A 404 -37.11 -13.33 16.54
C CYS A 404 -36.07 -13.32 15.41
N VAL A 405 -35.15 -14.30 15.38
CA VAL A 405 -34.11 -14.41 14.33
C VAL A 405 -34.69 -14.79 12.96
N ARG A 406 -35.81 -15.52 12.95
CA ARG A 406 -36.51 -15.91 11.72
C ARG A 406 -37.32 -14.74 11.14
N GLU A 407 -38.00 -13.98 11.99
CA GLU A 407 -38.72 -12.78 11.59
C GLU A 407 -37.78 -11.70 11.03
N GLU A 408 -36.58 -11.54 11.59
CA GLU A 408 -35.59 -10.59 11.10
C GLU A 408 -35.04 -10.95 9.71
N ALA A 409 -34.88 -12.26 9.43
CA ALA A 409 -34.48 -12.77 8.12
C ALA A 409 -35.60 -12.62 7.07
N GLU A 410 -36.86 -12.88 7.47
CA GLU A 410 -38.03 -12.67 6.60
C GLU A 410 -38.28 -11.18 6.32
N PHE A 411 -38.06 -10.29 7.29
CA PHE A 411 -38.17 -8.85 7.09
C PHE A 411 -37.10 -8.33 6.13
N ARG A 412 -35.86 -8.79 6.25
CA ARG A 412 -34.79 -8.48 5.29
C ARG A 412 -35.10 -8.99 3.88
N TYR A 413 -35.68 -10.18 3.77
CA TYR A 413 -36.08 -10.73 2.46
C TYR A 413 -37.21 -9.92 1.81
N CYS A 414 -38.23 -9.52 2.58
CA CYS A 414 -39.31 -8.65 2.11
C CYS A 414 -38.78 -7.27 1.69
N GLN A 415 -37.86 -6.69 2.47
CA GLN A 415 -37.26 -5.39 2.18
C GLN A 415 -36.39 -5.46 0.91
N LEU A 416 -35.57 -6.50 0.75
CA LEU A 416 -34.78 -6.72 -0.45
C LEU A 416 -35.65 -6.91 -1.70
N THR A 417 -36.79 -7.59 -1.55
CA THR A 417 -37.76 -7.77 -2.64
C THR A 417 -38.42 -6.43 -3.02
N GLN A 418 -38.72 -5.57 -2.06
CA GLN A 418 -39.28 -4.24 -2.29
C GLN A 418 -38.28 -3.32 -2.99
N GLU A 419 -37.01 -3.35 -2.57
CA GLU A 419 -35.91 -2.62 -3.22
C GLU A 419 -35.65 -3.13 -4.64
N TYR A 420 -35.67 -4.44 -4.86
CA TYR A 420 -35.55 -5.03 -6.20
C TYR A 420 -36.69 -4.59 -7.13
N GLN A 421 -37.93 -4.55 -6.64
CA GLN A 421 -39.07 -4.03 -7.42
C GLN A 421 -39.01 -2.50 -7.64
N ALA A 422 -38.46 -1.74 -6.70
CA ALA A 422 -38.22 -0.31 -6.88
C ALA A 422 -37.15 -0.07 -7.96
N LEU A 423 -36.09 -0.88 -7.96
CA LEU A 423 -35.03 -0.85 -8.96
C LEU A 423 -35.55 -1.23 -10.34
N GLN A 424 -36.39 -2.27 -10.46
CA GLN A 424 -37.04 -2.63 -11.73
C GLN A 424 -37.96 -1.51 -12.25
N ARG A 425 -38.70 -0.82 -11.37
CA ARG A 425 -39.52 0.34 -11.75
C ARG A 425 -38.67 1.54 -12.18
N ALA A 426 -37.54 1.80 -11.50
CA ALA A 426 -36.59 2.84 -11.90
C ALA A 426 -35.94 2.51 -13.25
N TYR A 427 -35.60 1.24 -13.48
CA TYR A 427 -35.07 0.78 -14.77
C TYR A 427 -36.10 0.93 -15.88
N ALA A 428 -37.37 0.60 -15.62
CA ALA A 428 -38.48 0.80 -16.56
C ALA A 428 -38.66 2.28 -16.94
N LEU A 429 -38.64 3.19 -15.95
CA LEU A 429 -38.71 4.63 -16.16
C LEU A 429 -37.48 5.18 -16.90
N LEU A 430 -36.30 4.62 -16.66
CA LEU A 430 -35.08 4.96 -17.40
C LEU A 430 -35.15 4.47 -18.85
N THR A 431 -35.71 3.29 -19.12
CA THR A 431 -35.97 2.84 -20.50
C THR A 431 -37.07 3.64 -21.19
N GLU A 432 -38.07 4.13 -20.46
CA GLU A 432 -39.13 4.98 -21.01
C GLU A 432 -38.63 6.41 -21.32
N THR A 433 -37.67 6.92 -20.54
CA THR A 433 -37.03 8.23 -20.77
C THR A 433 -35.89 8.18 -21.80
N SER A 434 -35.17 7.06 -21.92
CA SER A 434 -34.14 6.84 -22.95
C SER A 434 -34.69 6.34 -24.30
N GLY A 435 -35.96 5.94 -24.36
CA GLY A 435 -36.66 5.55 -25.58
C GLY A 435 -37.21 6.70 -26.43
N VAL A 436 -37.15 7.95 -25.94
CA VAL A 436 -37.41 9.13 -26.77
C VAL A 436 -36.14 9.41 -27.57
N HIS A 437 -36.07 8.84 -28.78
CA HIS A 437 -35.10 9.23 -29.79
C HIS A 437 -35.10 10.76 -29.93
N TYR A 438 -34.10 11.41 -29.34
CA TYR A 438 -33.70 12.78 -29.67
C TYR A 438 -33.13 12.77 -31.08
N ASP A 439 -34.02 12.77 -32.07
CA ASP A 439 -33.71 12.92 -33.47
C ASP A 439 -33.45 14.40 -33.78
N ALA A 440 -32.18 14.78 -33.73
CA ALA A 440 -31.69 16.14 -33.96
C ALA A 440 -32.01 16.68 -35.38
N GLU A 441 -32.57 15.88 -36.30
CA GLU A 441 -32.97 16.34 -37.63
C GLU A 441 -34.37 16.98 -37.69
N LYS A 442 -35.25 16.77 -36.71
CA LYS A 442 -36.61 17.36 -36.74
C LYS A 442 -36.72 18.80 -36.25
N GLU A 443 -35.78 19.30 -35.43
CA GLU A 443 -35.79 20.70 -34.99
C GLU A 443 -35.32 21.69 -36.06
N ILE A 444 -34.53 21.23 -37.04
CA ILE A 444 -34.05 22.10 -38.13
C ILE A 444 -35.20 22.54 -39.05
N LYS A 445 -36.31 21.80 -39.10
CA LYS A 445 -37.46 22.10 -39.97
C LYS A 445 -38.58 22.92 -39.31
N VAL A 446 -38.61 23.03 -37.98
CA VAL A 446 -39.64 23.84 -37.28
C VAL A 446 -39.17 25.29 -37.05
N SER A 447 -37.87 25.53 -37.05
CA SER A 447 -37.29 26.89 -36.88
C SER A 447 -37.22 27.73 -38.17
N GLN A 448 -37.56 27.17 -39.34
CA GLN A 448 -37.52 27.90 -40.63
C GLN A 448 -38.87 28.49 -41.08
N SER A 449 -39.94 28.35 -40.30
CA SER A 449 -41.25 28.91 -40.66
C SER A 449 -41.83 29.75 -39.54
N LYS A 450 -41.25 30.94 -39.30
CA LYS A 450 -41.92 32.17 -38.82
C LYS A 450 -40.88 33.23 -38.46
N ALA A 451 -40.82 34.29 -39.27
CA ALA A 451 -40.57 35.71 -38.93
C ALA A 451 -39.70 36.42 -40.00
N PRO A 452 -39.91 37.73 -40.20
CA PRO A 452 -39.75 38.38 -41.50
C PRO A 452 -38.31 38.84 -41.77
N THR A 453 -37.98 38.79 -43.05
CA THR A 453 -36.74 39.20 -43.68
C THR A 453 -36.47 40.69 -43.48
N GLY A 454 -35.29 41.03 -42.94
CA GLY A 454 -34.65 42.33 -43.18
C GLY A 454 -34.23 43.09 -41.93
N ARG A 455 -33.11 42.68 -41.29
CA ARG A 455 -32.06 43.55 -40.64
C ARG A 455 -31.08 42.81 -39.71
N LEU A 456 -30.48 41.67 -40.08
CA LEU A 456 -29.57 40.93 -39.16
C LEU A 456 -28.26 40.36 -39.76
N PHE A 457 -27.76 40.84 -40.89
CA PHE A 457 -26.52 40.27 -41.47
C PHE A 457 -25.20 40.63 -40.75
N TYR A 458 -25.20 41.57 -39.79
CA TYR A 458 -23.97 41.99 -39.07
C TYR A 458 -23.79 41.36 -37.67
N SER A 459 -24.86 40.80 -37.07
CA SER A 459 -24.76 40.14 -35.75
C SER A 459 -24.49 38.63 -35.85
N ASP A 460 -24.80 38.01 -36.99
CA ASP A 460 -24.62 36.56 -37.20
C ASP A 460 -23.13 36.16 -37.33
N VAL A 461 -22.31 37.04 -37.92
CA VAL A 461 -20.88 36.77 -38.16
C VAL A 461 -20.10 36.68 -36.85
N LYS A 462 -20.37 37.58 -35.90
CA LYS A 462 -19.70 37.57 -34.58
C LYS A 462 -20.04 36.32 -33.76
N TRP A 463 -21.28 35.86 -33.82
CA TRP A 463 -21.69 34.65 -33.12
C TRP A 463 -21.05 33.40 -33.72
N VAL A 464 -20.92 33.34 -35.05
CA VAL A 464 -20.19 32.25 -35.73
C VAL A 464 -18.71 32.24 -35.35
N GLU A 465 -18.06 33.41 -35.30
CA GLU A 465 -16.67 33.55 -34.87
C GLU A 465 -16.46 33.11 -33.42
N GLU A 466 -17.35 33.53 -32.52
CA GLU A 466 -17.31 33.19 -31.10
C GLU A 466 -17.58 31.70 -30.85
N LYS A 467 -18.51 31.11 -31.60
CA LYS A 467 -18.75 29.66 -31.61
C LYS A 467 -17.53 28.88 -32.12
N GLN A 468 -16.88 29.35 -33.19
CA GLN A 468 -15.67 28.73 -33.71
C GLN A 468 -14.51 28.79 -32.71
N ALA A 469 -14.35 29.93 -32.01
CA ALA A 469 -13.36 30.10 -30.96
C ALA A 469 -13.61 29.18 -29.75
N LEU A 470 -14.89 28.98 -29.38
CA LEU A 470 -15.28 28.03 -28.34
C LEU A 470 -14.97 26.58 -28.73
N TYR A 471 -15.20 26.19 -30.00
CA TYR A 471 -14.82 24.86 -30.48
C TYR A 471 -13.31 24.62 -30.41
N GLN A 472 -12.50 25.61 -30.83
CA GLN A 472 -11.04 25.51 -30.72
C GLN A 472 -10.57 25.41 -29.27
N ARG A 473 -11.17 26.19 -28.36
CA ARG A 473 -10.84 26.14 -26.93
C ARG A 473 -11.26 24.82 -26.29
N ASN A 474 -12.42 24.28 -26.66
CA ASN A 474 -12.85 22.96 -26.21
C ASN A 474 -11.92 21.86 -26.74
N GLN A 475 -11.45 21.96 -27.98
CA GLN A 475 -10.53 20.98 -28.54
C GLN A 475 -9.19 20.98 -27.81
N GLN A 476 -8.67 22.17 -27.48
CA GLN A 476 -7.48 22.32 -26.63
C GLN A 476 -7.69 21.75 -25.22
N LEU A 477 -8.87 21.93 -24.63
CA LEU A 477 -9.19 21.36 -23.32
C LEU A 477 -9.27 19.83 -23.37
N VAL A 478 -9.84 19.26 -24.44
CA VAL A 478 -9.89 17.80 -24.64
C VAL A 478 -8.49 17.21 -24.83
N GLU A 479 -7.62 17.87 -25.61
CA GLU A 479 -6.22 17.45 -25.75
C GLU A 479 -5.48 17.53 -24.41
N LYS A 480 -5.73 18.58 -23.62
CA LYS A 480 -5.13 18.74 -22.29
C LYS A 480 -5.63 17.69 -21.30
N ILE A 481 -6.91 17.33 -21.35
CA ILE A 481 -7.47 16.22 -20.54
C ILE A 481 -6.78 14.91 -20.91
N LYS A 482 -6.64 14.60 -22.20
CA LYS A 482 -5.93 13.38 -22.64
C LYS A 482 -4.47 13.36 -22.20
N GLN A 483 -3.80 14.51 -22.19
CA GLN A 483 -2.45 14.61 -21.68
C GLN A 483 -2.41 14.34 -20.16
N MET A 484 -3.32 14.96 -19.40
CA MET A 484 -3.43 14.74 -17.95
C MET A 484 -3.78 13.28 -17.61
N GLU A 485 -4.65 12.63 -18.38
CA GLU A 485 -4.98 11.20 -18.24
C GLU A 485 -3.75 10.31 -18.48
N GLY A 486 -2.88 10.67 -19.42
CA GLY A 486 -1.63 9.97 -19.65
C GLY A 486 -0.61 10.18 -18.53
N GLU A 487 -0.53 11.38 -17.98
CA GLU A 487 0.31 11.70 -16.81
C GLU A 487 -0.21 11.01 -15.55
N GLU A 488 -1.53 10.89 -15.38
CA GLU A 488 -2.18 10.16 -14.28
C GLU A 488 -1.82 8.66 -14.34
N LEU A 489 -1.93 8.03 -15.52
CA LEU A 489 -1.54 6.63 -15.71
C LEU A 489 -0.05 6.40 -15.39
N GLN A 490 0.83 7.32 -15.80
CA GLN A 490 2.26 7.24 -15.46
C GLN A 490 2.49 7.34 -13.95
N LEU A 491 1.78 8.23 -13.26
CA LEU A 491 1.89 8.37 -11.81
C LEU A 491 1.32 7.16 -11.08
N GLU A 492 0.25 6.54 -11.59
CA GLU A 492 -0.28 5.29 -11.03
C GLU A 492 0.75 4.16 -11.12
N ASP A 493 1.42 4.02 -12.26
CA ASP A 493 2.50 3.04 -12.45
C ASP A 493 3.67 3.32 -11.48
N GLU A 494 4.11 4.57 -11.35
CA GLU A 494 5.18 4.96 -10.40
C GLU A 494 4.80 4.69 -8.93
N ILE A 495 3.55 4.94 -8.55
CA ILE A 495 3.04 4.64 -7.20
C ILE A 495 3.05 3.13 -6.94
N GLN A 496 2.68 2.33 -7.94
CA GLN A 496 2.70 0.87 -7.82
C GLN A 496 4.13 0.34 -7.68
N ASP A 497 5.08 0.85 -8.46
CA ASP A 497 6.49 0.51 -8.34
C ASP A 497 7.06 0.82 -6.95
N VAL A 498 6.68 1.97 -6.36
CA VAL A 498 7.09 2.33 -5.00
C VAL A 498 6.46 1.41 -3.94
N ARG A 499 5.22 0.97 -4.14
CA ARG A 499 4.57 -0.01 -3.26
C ARG A 499 5.28 -1.35 -3.30
N ASP A 500 5.59 -1.86 -4.49
CA ASP A 500 6.29 -3.12 -4.67
C ASP A 500 7.71 -3.07 -4.05
N GLN A 501 8.39 -1.92 -4.17
CA GLN A 501 9.67 -1.69 -3.50
C GLN A 501 9.53 -1.68 -1.96
N ASN A 502 8.48 -1.06 -1.42
CA ASN A 502 8.23 -1.07 0.02
C ASN A 502 7.93 -2.47 0.55
N GLU A 503 7.11 -3.26 -0.16
CA GLU A 503 6.88 -4.66 0.20
C GLU A 503 8.18 -5.45 0.22
N LEU A 504 9.05 -5.27 -0.78
CA LEU A 504 10.36 -5.91 -0.83
C LEU A 504 11.25 -5.51 0.37
N LEU A 505 11.22 -4.23 0.76
CA LEU A 505 11.94 -3.74 1.94
C LEU A 505 11.40 -4.35 3.22
N GLU A 506 10.08 -4.49 3.37
CA GLU A 506 9.47 -5.18 4.52
C GLU A 506 9.91 -6.64 4.60
N PHE A 507 9.92 -7.36 3.48
CA PHE A 507 10.46 -8.72 3.43
C PHE A 507 11.94 -8.77 3.82
N ARG A 508 12.74 -7.80 3.36
CA ARG A 508 14.16 -7.73 3.71
C ARG A 508 14.38 -7.43 5.19
N ILE A 509 13.56 -6.58 5.80
CA ILE A 509 13.60 -6.30 7.24
C ILE A 509 13.27 -7.56 8.03
N LEU A 510 12.18 -8.25 7.68
CA LEU A 510 11.78 -9.51 8.35
C LEU A 510 12.85 -10.60 8.21
N GLU A 511 13.51 -10.67 7.04
CA GLU A 511 14.63 -11.59 6.80
C GLU A 511 15.85 -11.25 7.67
N LEU A 512 16.14 -9.95 7.86
CA LEU A 512 17.21 -9.47 8.73
C LEU A 512 16.89 -9.73 10.21
N GLU A 513 15.65 -9.52 10.64
CA GLU A 513 15.18 -9.79 12.00
C GLU A 513 15.24 -11.30 12.34
N GLU A 514 14.80 -12.18 11.42
CA GLU A 514 14.90 -13.63 11.64
C GLU A 514 16.36 -14.11 11.60
N ARG A 515 17.24 -13.45 10.83
CA ARG A 515 18.70 -13.68 10.88
C ARG A 515 19.30 -13.24 12.20
N GLU A 516 18.87 -12.11 12.76
CA GLU A 516 19.29 -11.64 14.09
C GLU A 516 18.82 -12.63 15.17
N ARG A 517 17.56 -13.08 15.10
CA ARG A 517 16.99 -14.04 16.06
C ARG A 517 17.65 -15.42 16.01
N ARG A 518 18.17 -15.83 14.86
CA ARG A 518 18.93 -17.09 14.65
C ARG A 518 20.43 -16.94 14.86
N SER A 519 20.95 -15.72 14.94
CA SER A 519 22.35 -15.50 15.26
C SER A 519 22.57 -15.79 16.75
N PRO A 520 23.71 -16.39 17.14
CA PRO A 520 24.03 -16.57 18.55
C PRO A 520 23.97 -15.21 19.24
N ALA A 521 23.23 -15.10 20.36
CA ALA A 521 23.11 -13.85 21.09
C ALA A 521 24.50 -13.34 21.48
N ILE A 522 24.98 -12.28 20.81
CA ILE A 522 26.11 -11.50 21.30
C ILE A 522 25.57 -10.72 22.49
N ASN A 523 25.71 -11.30 23.69
CA ASN A 523 25.35 -10.63 24.94
C ASN A 523 26.34 -9.48 25.18
N PHE A 524 26.04 -8.31 24.63
CA PHE A 524 26.78 -7.08 24.93
C PHE A 524 26.63 -6.77 26.42
N GLN A 525 27.68 -7.07 27.21
CA GLN A 525 27.75 -6.63 28.60
C GLN A 525 27.78 -5.10 28.62
N GLN A 526 27.06 -4.45 29.53
CA GLN A 526 27.00 -2.99 29.59
C GLN A 526 28.36 -2.45 30.06
N LEU A 527 29.22 -2.04 29.11
CA LEU A 527 30.56 -1.52 29.37
C LEU A 527 30.55 0.02 29.39
N HIS A 528 31.39 0.62 30.23
CA HIS A 528 31.55 2.08 30.29
C HIS A 528 32.38 2.56 29.11
N PHE A 529 31.86 3.51 28.32
CA PHE A 529 32.53 4.05 27.12
C PHE A 529 33.25 5.37 27.44
N PRO A 530 34.59 5.38 27.61
CA PRO A 530 35.35 6.62 27.71
C PRO A 530 35.32 7.43 26.39
N GLU A 531 35.38 8.76 26.50
CA GLU A 531 35.41 9.67 25.35
C GLU A 531 36.63 9.37 24.44
N GLY A 532 36.37 9.19 23.14
CA GLY A 532 37.38 8.98 22.11
C GLY A 532 37.48 7.56 21.55
N LEU A 533 36.81 6.57 22.15
CA LEU A 533 36.73 5.20 21.62
C LEU A 533 35.29 4.86 21.23
N SER A 534 35.12 4.18 20.09
CA SER A 534 33.78 3.76 19.68
C SER A 534 33.28 2.61 20.56
N PRO A 535 31.97 2.54 20.86
CA PRO A 535 31.40 1.41 21.60
C PRO A 535 31.78 0.05 21.00
N LEU A 536 31.82 -0.03 19.67
CA LEU A 536 32.21 -1.25 18.95
C LEU A 536 33.65 -1.65 19.25
N GLN A 537 34.58 -0.68 19.31
CA GLN A 537 35.99 -0.91 19.58
C GLN A 537 36.21 -1.49 20.98
N ILE A 538 35.44 -1.01 21.96
CA ILE A 538 35.48 -1.50 23.35
C ILE A 538 34.94 -2.93 23.47
N TYR A 539 33.91 -3.28 22.70
CA TYR A 539 33.43 -4.66 22.63
C TYR A 539 34.40 -5.59 21.91
N CYS A 540 35.02 -5.14 20.82
CA CYS A 540 36.05 -5.91 20.13
C CYS A 540 37.26 -6.18 21.02
N GLU A 541 37.72 -5.18 21.78
CA GLU A 541 38.81 -5.34 22.76
C GLU A 541 38.43 -6.31 23.89
N ALA A 542 37.19 -6.25 24.40
CA ALA A 542 36.69 -7.14 25.45
C ALA A 542 36.57 -8.61 24.98
N GLU A 543 36.23 -8.83 23.72
CA GLU A 543 36.20 -10.15 23.07
C GLU A 543 37.61 -10.65 22.67
N GLY A 544 38.67 -9.86 22.90
CA GLY A 544 40.04 -10.20 22.54
C GLY A 544 40.30 -10.17 21.03
N VAL A 545 39.45 -9.47 20.27
CA VAL A 545 39.63 -9.25 18.84
C VAL A 545 40.85 -8.35 18.67
N SER A 546 41.84 -8.85 17.93
CA SER A 546 43.06 -8.10 17.62
C SER A 546 42.85 -7.26 16.36
N ASP A 547 43.31 -6.02 16.39
CA ASP A 547 43.34 -5.19 15.19
C ASP A 547 44.27 -5.81 14.15
N ILE A 548 43.71 -6.09 12.97
CA ILE A 548 44.42 -6.69 11.85
C ILE A 548 44.55 -5.63 10.75
N ALA A 549 45.77 -5.19 10.50
CA ALA A 549 46.07 -4.38 9.33
C ALA A 549 46.15 -5.27 8.08
N ILE A 550 45.13 -5.20 7.22
CA ILE A 550 45.08 -5.96 5.94
C ILE A 550 46.36 -5.74 5.13
N CYS A 551 46.85 -4.50 5.07
CA CYS A 551 48.08 -4.14 4.35
C CYS A 551 49.32 -4.89 4.87
N GLU A 552 49.40 -5.18 6.16
CA GLU A 552 50.51 -5.92 6.77
C GLU A 552 50.40 -7.42 6.55
N LEU A 553 49.18 -7.98 6.60
CA LEU A 553 48.94 -9.39 6.29
C LEU A 553 49.17 -9.68 4.80
N MET A 554 48.73 -8.80 3.91
CA MET A 554 49.00 -8.89 2.47
C MET A 554 50.52 -8.96 2.22
N LYS A 555 51.32 -8.08 2.84
CA LYS A 555 52.79 -8.13 2.75
C LYS A 555 53.39 -9.44 3.26
N LYS A 556 52.88 -9.98 4.37
CA LYS A 556 53.34 -11.28 4.90
C LYS A 556 52.99 -12.43 3.97
N LEU A 557 51.80 -12.41 3.36
CA LEU A 557 51.38 -13.40 2.37
C LEU A 557 52.15 -13.31 1.06
N ASP A 558 52.55 -12.11 0.63
CA ASP A 558 53.41 -11.94 -0.55
C ASP A 558 54.80 -12.58 -0.31
N ILE A 559 55.41 -12.31 0.85
CA ILE A 559 56.69 -12.93 1.24
C ILE A 559 56.58 -14.46 1.34
N LEU A 560 55.46 -14.97 1.85
CA LEU A 560 55.20 -16.41 1.92
C LEU A 560 54.98 -17.01 0.53
N GLY A 561 54.26 -16.31 -0.36
CA GLY A 561 53.99 -16.75 -1.73
C GLY A 561 55.25 -16.87 -2.60
N ASP A 562 56.26 -16.05 -2.33
CA ASP A 562 57.56 -16.10 -3.00
C ASP A 562 58.46 -17.27 -2.53
N ASN A 563 58.03 -18.04 -1.53
CA ASN A 563 58.81 -19.09 -0.89
C ASN A 563 58.64 -20.44 -1.64
N ALA A 564 59.66 -20.86 -2.38
CA ALA A 564 59.60 -22.02 -3.30
C ALA A 564 59.45 -23.41 -2.63
N ASN A 565 59.43 -23.47 -1.29
CA ASN A 565 59.30 -24.72 -0.52
C ASN A 565 57.85 -25.04 -0.09
N LEU A 566 56.86 -24.24 -0.49
CA LEU A 566 55.46 -24.51 -0.18
C LEU A 566 54.94 -25.67 -1.03
N SER A 567 54.21 -26.58 -0.41
CA SER A 567 53.42 -27.59 -1.12
C SER A 567 52.33 -26.93 -1.97
N ASN A 568 51.81 -27.66 -2.96
CA ASN A 568 50.74 -27.14 -3.82
C ASN A 568 49.48 -26.75 -3.01
N GLU A 569 49.17 -27.48 -1.93
CA GLU A 569 48.03 -27.15 -1.05
C GLU A 569 48.27 -25.84 -0.30
N GLU A 570 49.48 -25.63 0.23
CA GLU A 570 49.84 -24.39 0.92
C GLU A 570 49.86 -23.19 -0.03
N GLN A 571 50.32 -23.35 -1.27
CA GLN A 571 50.26 -22.31 -2.29
C GLN A 571 48.81 -21.90 -2.61
N VAL A 572 47.90 -22.88 -2.74
CA VAL A 572 46.47 -22.60 -2.94
C VAL A 572 45.89 -21.84 -1.75
N VAL A 573 46.25 -22.21 -0.52
CA VAL A 573 45.79 -21.51 0.70
C VAL A 573 46.30 -20.07 0.72
N VAL A 574 47.57 -19.80 0.36
CA VAL A 574 48.12 -18.43 0.28
C VAL A 574 47.37 -17.60 -0.77
N ILE A 575 47.09 -18.15 -1.94
CA ILE A 575 46.33 -17.47 -3.01
C ILE A 575 44.89 -17.16 -2.55
N GLN A 576 44.23 -18.13 -1.91
CA GLN A 576 42.89 -17.95 -1.37
C GLN A 576 42.88 -16.86 -0.27
N ALA A 577 43.83 -16.89 0.66
CA ALA A 577 43.96 -15.87 1.70
C ALA A 577 44.18 -14.47 1.13
N ARG A 578 45.03 -14.31 0.10
CA ARG A 578 45.21 -13.02 -0.60
C ARG A 578 43.93 -12.54 -1.27
N THR A 579 43.19 -13.44 -1.90
CA THR A 579 41.92 -13.11 -2.55
C THR A 579 40.89 -12.65 -1.53
N VAL A 580 40.77 -13.34 -0.40
CA VAL A 580 39.86 -12.97 0.70
C VAL A 580 40.24 -11.60 1.27
N LEU A 581 41.52 -11.34 1.53
CA LEU A 581 41.96 -10.04 2.04
C LEU A 581 41.72 -8.91 1.03
N THR A 582 41.93 -9.16 -0.26
CA THR A 582 41.64 -8.16 -1.32
C THR A 582 40.15 -7.83 -1.40
N LEU A 583 39.28 -8.82 -1.23
CA LEU A 583 37.83 -8.60 -1.18
C LEU A 583 37.41 -7.85 0.09
N ALA A 584 38.02 -8.18 1.23
CA ALA A 584 37.80 -7.48 2.48
C ALA A 584 38.23 -6.01 2.41
N GLU A 585 39.36 -5.71 1.76
CA GLU A 585 39.85 -4.34 1.55
C GLU A 585 38.85 -3.51 0.70
N LYS A 586 38.38 -4.06 -0.42
CA LYS A 586 37.33 -3.41 -1.24
C LYS A 586 36.03 -3.19 -0.47
N TRP A 587 35.66 -4.12 0.40
CA TRP A 587 34.45 -3.99 1.21
C TRP A 587 34.62 -2.90 2.28
N LEU A 588 35.79 -2.82 2.92
CA LEU A 588 36.13 -1.73 3.85
C LEU A 588 36.16 -0.36 3.16
N GLU A 589 36.73 -0.26 1.95
CA GLU A 589 36.71 0.98 1.16
C GLU A 589 35.27 1.43 0.86
N SER A 590 34.39 0.48 0.48
CA SER A 590 32.98 0.77 0.28
C SER A 590 32.31 1.26 1.56
N ILE A 591 32.60 0.63 2.70
CA ILE A 591 32.05 1.05 3.99
C ILE A 591 32.52 2.46 4.35
N GLU A 592 33.82 2.76 4.21
CA GLU A 592 34.36 4.08 4.54
C GLU A 592 33.78 5.17 3.62
N GLY A 593 33.55 4.85 2.34
CA GLY A 593 32.82 5.72 1.42
C GLY A 593 31.39 6.00 1.87
N THR A 594 30.65 4.97 2.30
CA THR A 594 29.28 5.15 2.83
C THR A 594 29.26 5.92 4.14
N LYS A 595 30.21 5.68 5.04
CA LYS A 595 30.37 6.41 6.30
C LYS A 595 30.64 7.89 6.05
N SER A 596 31.53 8.22 5.12
CA SER A 596 31.83 9.61 4.75
C SER A 596 30.58 10.31 4.17
N ALA A 597 29.81 9.63 3.33
CA ALA A 597 28.57 10.16 2.77
C ALA A 597 27.49 10.39 3.86
N LEU A 598 27.38 9.47 4.83
CA LEU A 598 26.47 9.62 5.97
C LEU A 598 26.91 10.77 6.89
N GLN A 599 28.21 10.91 7.15
CA GLN A 599 28.75 12.03 7.92
C GLN A 599 28.46 13.37 7.26
N GLN A 600 28.59 13.47 5.93
CA GLN A 600 28.22 14.67 5.20
C GLN A 600 26.72 14.99 5.35
N LYS A 601 25.86 13.98 5.19
CA LYS A 601 24.41 14.15 5.40
C LYS A 601 24.06 14.61 6.82
N MET A 602 24.75 14.09 7.84
CA MET A 602 24.55 14.54 9.21
C MET A 602 24.88 16.03 9.38
N LEU A 603 26.00 16.49 8.81
CA LEU A 603 26.38 17.91 8.84
C LEU A 603 25.36 18.79 8.11
N ASP A 604 24.86 18.32 6.96
CA ASP A 604 23.85 19.05 6.19
C ASP A 604 22.56 19.19 7.01
N ILE A 605 22.10 18.10 7.65
CA ILE A 605 20.93 18.12 8.54
C ILE A 605 21.13 19.03 9.75
N GLU A 606 22.32 19.05 10.35
CA GLU A 606 22.65 19.98 11.44
C GLU A 606 22.56 21.44 10.97
N SER A 607 23.04 21.73 9.76
CA SER A 607 22.96 23.08 9.18
C SER A 607 21.52 23.51 8.87
N GLU A 608 20.69 22.59 8.36
CA GLU A 608 19.27 22.84 8.09
C GLU A 608 18.51 23.06 9.41
N LYS A 609 18.79 22.26 10.43
CA LYS A 609 18.22 22.43 11.78
C LYS A 609 18.54 23.81 12.35
N ASP A 610 19.77 24.29 12.20
CA ASP A 610 20.14 25.64 12.66
C ASP A 610 19.40 26.73 11.88
N LEU A 611 19.19 26.55 10.58
CA LEU A 611 18.40 27.48 9.75
C LEU A 611 16.92 27.49 10.19
N PHE A 612 16.31 26.32 10.39
CA PHE A 612 14.94 26.22 10.89
C PHE A 612 14.80 26.83 12.29
N SER A 613 15.80 26.68 13.15
CA SER A 613 15.80 27.28 14.49
C SER A 613 15.81 28.81 14.42
N LYS A 614 16.58 29.40 13.49
CA LYS A 614 16.57 30.85 13.24
C LYS A 614 15.24 31.32 12.67
N GLN A 615 14.70 30.62 11.67
CA GLN A 615 13.39 30.94 11.08
C GLN A 615 12.27 30.91 12.13
N LYS A 616 12.29 29.90 13.01
CA LYS A 616 11.37 29.83 14.15
C LYS A 616 11.51 31.04 15.07
N GLY A 617 12.74 31.45 15.41
CA GLY A 617 12.99 32.64 16.22
C GLY A 617 12.37 33.91 15.61
N TYR A 618 12.55 34.14 14.31
CA TYR A 618 11.92 35.28 13.62
C TYR A 618 10.39 35.25 13.65
N LEU A 619 9.79 34.06 13.52
CA LEU A 619 8.34 33.92 13.62
C LEU A 619 7.82 34.21 15.02
N ASP A 620 8.54 33.77 16.06
CA ASP A 620 8.20 34.05 17.45
C ASP A 620 8.30 35.57 17.74
N GLU A 621 9.36 36.24 17.29
CA GLU A 621 9.52 37.70 17.40
C GLU A 621 8.39 38.47 16.68
N GLU A 622 8.00 38.04 15.47
CA GLU A 622 6.91 38.66 14.73
C GLU A 622 5.54 38.44 15.40
N LEU A 623 5.33 37.27 16.02
CA LEU A 623 4.13 37.00 16.81
C LEU A 623 4.06 37.92 18.04
N ASP A 624 5.18 38.11 18.74
CA ASP A 624 5.26 39.03 19.87
C ASP A 624 5.00 40.49 19.45
N TYR A 625 5.55 40.91 18.31
CA TYR A 625 5.29 42.24 17.76
C TYR A 625 3.80 42.44 17.42
N ARG A 626 3.16 41.45 16.80
CA ARG A 626 1.72 41.51 16.49
C ARG A 626 0.87 41.58 17.75
N LYS A 627 1.22 40.81 18.78
CA LYS A 627 0.54 40.87 20.07
C LYS A 627 0.67 42.25 20.70
N GLN A 628 1.88 42.82 20.75
CA GLN A 628 2.09 44.17 21.27
C GLN A 628 1.32 45.23 20.48
N SER A 629 1.31 45.16 19.15
CA SER A 629 0.56 46.08 18.28
C SER A 629 -0.95 45.98 18.53
N MET A 630 -1.46 44.76 18.71
CA MET A 630 -2.86 44.52 19.04
C MET A 630 -3.21 45.07 20.43
N ASP A 631 -2.36 44.84 21.43
CA ASP A 631 -2.55 45.38 22.80
C ASP A 631 -2.53 46.92 22.81
N GLN A 632 -1.66 47.55 22.01
CA GLN A 632 -1.63 49.00 21.83
C GLN A 632 -2.92 49.52 21.17
N ALA A 633 -3.43 48.83 20.15
CA ALA A 633 -4.68 49.18 19.50
C ALA A 633 -5.87 49.05 20.46
N HIS A 634 -5.94 47.96 21.23
CA HIS A 634 -6.97 47.78 22.26
C HIS A 634 -6.91 48.87 23.32
N LYS A 635 -5.70 49.22 23.81
CA LYS A 635 -5.52 50.34 24.74
C LYS A 635 -6.03 51.65 24.14
N ARG A 636 -5.73 51.93 22.87
CA ARG A 636 -6.18 53.15 22.21
C ARG A 636 -7.70 53.20 22.02
N ILE A 637 -8.33 52.07 21.75
CA ILE A 637 -9.80 51.95 21.69
C ILE A 637 -10.39 52.30 23.06
N LEU A 638 -9.88 51.72 24.15
CA LEU A 638 -10.35 52.01 25.50
C LEU A 638 -10.19 53.49 25.88
N GLU A 639 -9.08 54.13 25.50
CA GLU A 639 -8.87 55.57 25.69
C GLU A 639 -9.90 56.41 24.90
N LEU A 640 -10.18 56.04 23.64
CA LEU A 640 -11.17 56.73 22.81
C LEU A 640 -12.59 56.53 23.36
N GLU A 641 -12.92 55.34 23.84
CA GLU A 641 -14.19 55.05 24.50
C GLU A 641 -14.35 55.88 25.77
N ALA A 642 -13.31 55.99 26.60
CA ALA A 642 -13.32 56.84 27.79
C ALA A 642 -13.52 58.33 27.43
N MET A 643 -12.78 58.84 26.44
CA MET A 643 -12.95 60.23 25.97
C MET A 643 -14.33 60.49 25.38
N LEU A 644 -14.92 59.52 24.65
CA LEU A 644 -16.29 59.62 24.15
C LEU A 644 -17.30 59.63 25.29
N PHE A 645 -17.10 58.81 26.32
CA PHE A 645 -17.96 58.78 27.50
C PHE A 645 -17.92 60.11 28.26
N GLU A 646 -16.74 60.70 28.43
CA GLU A 646 -16.56 62.03 29.02
C GLU A 646 -17.20 63.14 28.16
N ALA A 647 -17.04 63.08 26.83
CA ALA A 647 -17.66 64.03 25.91
C ALA A 647 -19.19 63.95 25.96
N LEU A 648 -19.76 62.74 25.99
CA LEU A 648 -21.20 62.52 26.13
C LEU A 648 -21.73 63.02 27.48
N GLN A 649 -20.99 62.83 28.58
CA GLN A 649 -21.37 63.41 29.89
C GLN A 649 -21.35 64.94 29.88
N GLN A 650 -20.37 65.57 29.21
CA GLN A 650 -20.35 67.03 29.04
C GLN A 650 -21.50 67.52 28.14
N GLU A 651 -21.87 66.73 27.14
CA GLU A 651 -22.97 67.03 26.23
C GLU A 651 -24.33 66.85 26.92
N GLU A 652 -24.50 65.84 27.78
CA GLU A 652 -25.67 65.71 28.69
C GLU A 652 -25.78 66.91 29.63
N PHE A 653 -24.67 67.40 30.19
CA PHE A 653 -24.66 68.59 31.04
C PHE A 653 -24.99 69.88 30.25
N ARG A 654 -24.52 70.00 29.00
CA ARG A 654 -24.90 71.09 28.09
C ARG A 654 -26.37 70.98 27.64
N MET A 655 -26.86 69.77 27.42
CA MET A 655 -28.24 69.46 27.07
C MET A 655 -29.19 69.69 28.24
N GLU A 656 -28.76 69.53 29.50
CA GLU A 656 -29.52 69.93 30.69
C GLU A 656 -29.72 71.47 30.73
N GLY A 657 -28.71 72.25 30.32
CA GLY A 657 -28.81 73.70 30.14
C GLY A 657 -29.65 74.11 28.92
N LEU A 658 -29.64 73.31 27.85
CA LEU A 658 -30.44 73.52 26.64
C LEU A 658 -31.86 72.95 26.74
N LYS A 659 -32.19 72.05 27.68
CA LYS A 659 -33.54 71.49 27.87
C LYS A 659 -34.60 72.58 28.15
N MET A 660 -34.19 73.73 28.70
CA MET A 660 -35.08 74.90 28.81
C MET A 660 -35.41 75.57 27.46
N GLU A 661 -34.56 75.43 26.44
CA GLU A 661 -34.81 75.92 25.06
C GLU A 661 -35.24 74.80 24.09
N GLN A 662 -34.92 73.54 24.38
CA GLN A 662 -35.14 72.40 23.49
C GLN A 662 -36.62 72.00 23.36
N GLY A 663 -37.45 72.36 24.35
CA GLY A 663 -38.91 72.25 24.25
C GLY A 663 -39.50 73.08 23.10
N ARG A 664 -38.76 74.05 22.52
CA ARG A 664 -39.17 74.78 21.32
C ARG A 664 -38.58 74.25 20.01
N LEU A 665 -37.52 73.45 20.05
CA LEU A 665 -36.82 72.97 18.83
C LEU A 665 -37.21 71.54 18.45
N SER A 666 -37.67 70.71 19.39
CA SER A 666 -38.18 69.36 19.08
C SER A 666 -39.47 69.36 18.24
N GLU A 667 -40.17 70.50 18.15
CA GLU A 667 -41.34 70.72 17.29
C GLU A 667 -41.00 71.29 15.89
N THR A 668 -39.73 71.62 15.60
CA THR A 668 -39.36 72.28 14.33
C THR A 668 -38.81 71.37 13.24
N LEU A 669 -38.36 70.17 13.58
CA LEU A 669 -37.93 69.19 12.58
C LEU A 669 -39.08 68.24 12.25
N THR A 670 -39.48 68.25 10.99
CA THR A 670 -40.48 67.33 10.45
C THR A 670 -39.98 65.88 10.55
N GLU A 671 -40.89 64.91 10.62
CA GLU A 671 -40.49 63.49 10.71
C GLU A 671 -39.63 63.06 9.50
N ASP A 672 -39.84 63.68 8.33
CA ASP A 672 -39.03 63.46 7.13
C ASP A 672 -37.58 63.92 7.30
N GLU A 673 -37.33 65.04 8.00
CA GLU A 673 -35.98 65.53 8.28
C GLU A 673 -35.26 64.64 9.31
N LYS A 674 -36.00 64.12 10.30
CA LYS A 674 -35.46 63.15 11.27
C LYS A 674 -35.12 61.81 10.62
N ASP A 675 -35.97 61.35 9.70
CA ASP A 675 -35.71 60.15 8.90
C ASP A 675 -34.55 60.35 7.92
N GLY A 676 -34.44 61.54 7.31
CA GLY A 676 -33.30 61.93 6.49
C GLY A 676 -31.99 61.88 7.27
N LEU A 677 -31.98 62.41 8.49
CA LEU A 677 -30.81 62.40 9.36
C LEU A 677 -30.44 60.98 9.82
N ARG A 678 -31.42 60.13 10.17
CA ARG A 678 -31.20 58.71 10.48
C ARG A 678 -30.55 57.97 9.32
N LYS A 679 -31.08 58.14 8.10
CA LYS A 679 -30.54 57.52 6.89
C LYS A 679 -29.12 57.99 6.58
N ALA A 680 -28.84 59.28 6.74
CA ALA A 680 -27.51 59.86 6.57
C ALA A 680 -26.50 59.32 7.60
N MET A 681 -26.91 59.20 8.86
CA MET A 681 -26.09 58.62 9.93
C MET A 681 -25.80 57.14 9.68
N ASP A 682 -26.79 56.38 9.21
CA ASP A 682 -26.60 54.97 8.85
C ASP A 682 -25.72 54.81 7.62
N GLN A 683 -25.77 55.74 6.67
CA GLN A 683 -24.85 55.80 5.54
C GLN A 683 -23.42 56.09 5.99
N TRP A 684 -23.24 57.04 6.90
CA TRP A 684 -21.92 57.37 7.45
C TRP A 684 -21.32 56.20 8.23
N LYS A 685 -22.09 55.55 9.11
CA LYS A 685 -21.65 54.34 9.84
C LYS A 685 -21.23 53.22 8.89
N ARG A 686 -21.98 53.01 7.80
CA ARG A 686 -21.62 52.03 6.77
C ARG A 686 -20.32 52.42 6.06
N SER A 687 -20.12 53.70 5.72
CA SER A 687 -18.88 54.19 5.10
C SER A 687 -17.67 53.94 6.00
N VAL A 688 -17.75 54.33 7.28
CA VAL A 688 -16.64 54.16 8.24
C VAL A 688 -16.31 52.68 8.45
N MET A 689 -17.31 51.80 8.54
CA MET A 689 -17.09 50.36 8.66
C MET A 689 -16.51 49.71 7.40
N CYS A 690 -16.72 50.30 6.23
CA CYS A 690 -16.05 49.87 4.99
C CYS A 690 -14.61 50.35 4.97
N GLU A 691 -14.34 51.62 5.30
CA GLU A 691 -13.00 52.19 5.34
C GLU A 691 -12.08 51.48 6.34
N LEU A 692 -12.59 51.10 7.52
CA LEU A 692 -11.84 50.31 8.50
C LEU A 692 -11.46 48.92 7.95
N ARG A 693 -12.40 48.23 7.31
CA ARG A 693 -12.14 46.92 6.68
C ARG A 693 -11.15 47.02 5.52
N GLU A 694 -11.24 48.08 4.73
CA GLU A 694 -10.27 48.34 3.66
C GLU A 694 -8.87 48.56 4.23
N ARG A 695 -8.74 49.33 5.32
CA ARG A 695 -7.45 49.49 6.02
C ARG A 695 -6.89 48.19 6.57
N ASP A 696 -7.72 47.33 7.17
CA ASP A 696 -7.26 46.03 7.66
C ASP A 696 -6.76 45.13 6.52
N THR A 697 -7.47 45.10 5.38
CA THR A 697 -7.02 44.33 4.20
C THR A 697 -5.75 44.89 3.57
N GLN A 698 -5.52 46.19 3.68
CA GLN A 698 -4.30 46.85 3.20
C GLN A 698 -3.10 46.46 4.06
N ILE A 699 -3.25 46.50 5.39
CA ILE A 699 -2.21 46.06 6.34
C ILE A 699 -1.84 44.58 6.11
N LEU A 700 -2.83 43.71 5.85
CA LEU A 700 -2.59 42.30 5.55
C LEU A 700 -1.82 42.10 4.23
N ARG A 701 -2.13 42.87 3.19
CA ARG A 701 -1.39 42.83 1.92
C ARG A 701 0.05 43.29 2.09
N GLU A 702 0.28 44.40 2.76
CA GLU A 702 1.63 44.92 3.04
C GLU A 702 2.46 43.91 3.85
N ARG A 703 1.84 43.20 4.80
CA ARG A 703 2.51 42.14 5.57
C ARG A 703 2.82 40.89 4.75
N MET A 704 1.93 40.47 3.85
CA MET A 704 2.22 39.36 2.92
C MET A 704 3.38 39.71 1.98
N GLU A 705 3.42 40.94 1.47
CA GLU A 705 4.50 41.40 0.60
C GLU A 705 5.84 41.39 1.34
N LEU A 706 5.88 41.83 2.60
CA LEU A 706 7.09 41.74 3.44
C LEU A 706 7.52 40.29 3.68
N LEU A 707 6.58 39.38 3.96
CA LEU A 707 6.89 37.96 4.14
C LEU A 707 7.43 37.31 2.85
N GLN A 708 6.85 37.64 1.70
CA GLN A 708 7.36 37.17 0.40
C GLN A 708 8.76 37.71 0.10
N LEU A 709 9.05 38.96 0.47
CA LEU A 709 10.38 39.56 0.35
C LEU A 709 11.41 38.85 1.23
N VAL A 710 11.07 38.52 2.47
CA VAL A 710 11.95 37.76 3.38
C VAL A 710 12.19 36.34 2.85
N GLN A 711 11.15 35.70 2.30
CA GLN A 711 11.25 34.35 1.75
C GLN A 711 12.13 34.29 0.49
N GLN A 712 12.17 35.36 -0.32
CA GLN A 712 13.06 35.49 -1.48
C GLN A 712 14.53 35.75 -1.13
N VAL A 713 14.84 36.18 0.09
CA VAL A 713 16.21 36.47 0.54
C VAL A 713 16.85 35.25 1.24
N CYS A 714 16.03 34.31 1.72
CA CYS A 714 16.48 33.12 2.45
C CYS A 714 16.66 31.85 1.60
N PHE A 715 16.46 31.91 0.28
CA PHE A 715 16.64 30.79 -0.65
C PHE A 715 17.62 31.13 -1.78
#